data_AF-A0A4S0K9H8-F1
#
_entry.id   AF-A0A4S0K9H8-F1
#
_cell.length_a   1.000
_cell.length_b   1.000
_cell.length_c   1.000
_cell.angle_alpha   90.00
_cell.angle_beta   90.00
_cell.angle_gamma   90.00
#
_symmetry.space_group_name_H-M   'P 1'
#
loop_
_entity.id
_entity.type
_entity.pdbx_description
1 polymer ?
#
loop_
_entity_poly.entity_id
_entity_poly.type
_entity_poly.pdbx_seq_one_letter_code
_entity_poly.pdbx_strand_id
1 'polypeptide(L)'
;MRLSKAVKSAAGLIIALLLTIDNAACLEWTVPPAYESPPNLTKDLSFSILDNQGVNHVLYDNSNAIIIIEGNYTDGAWDSISSEADTAQKLLVEPLERRGFNVHVWRDLNGRNLREVLQQFFAKYGYDQTGRILFYYYGHGYQIGDIGDEGGPRAFLVPTDSPNPVTKEGDFYAVAMPVTQITEFARQITVKHAFFALEACRAGLIMTQLDGPTPPDPDDILFTQQLNRPSRQIITAGSVGAEVAANLAFTRLFAASLDSGDSNGDGYVTGTEISTFIRDNLSINSHKTQIPEIGNIELLPGNMVFGPVKSADGTPRNRNAVDFLLIADDSSTMEAEQKKLAAAMEGFVKSLDGTDIDYNVCLLTTDIGYYQGNRVDFGTKLNGYFAKEQRVISRRVSNGAKLLKETILNIGFEWSSDERAIAQLSLHVARKDSCIRNGAALFAIVVSDEDERSTGGRAEESSEQFFALEDIDRTNHLINQVEARWPKKKFVWNSIIVMPGDVKCEAVQDNQIFQDTQTKAGSFFGLMYSELSALTGGKVFSICEKDYTPLLTSVVELAARTVAGVGDQANSNNQNSIIPYQECDRVYPYGAHAVSLFGSVVRLVLTGQQAIDSCTEAVSKFPSEPRFSRNLGIALLGSDRRVEGVKLLEAAAKRQDSIGMVMLGSALFDTDPKRTLGLFEAAAKLGSGDAVAGLGALAEEGIDGNADKEKAARLYRLAAEIGDDWGMNLLAKKYETGDGVPKNGELSRIWLEKASKAGNSDASMALALRLEEANPKRAAEYLLLAVAQDPGAHSGDRFEGLSIETRKSVQEILTKSAGYHGKVDGKVGAATLESIQEFIAGLGMN
;
A
#
# COMPACT_ATOMS: atom_id res chain seq x y z
N MET A 1 4.75 19.36 85.79
CA MET A 1 5.52 20.08 84.74
C MET A 1 6.61 19.21 84.07
N ARG A 2 6.39 17.89 83.88
CA ARG A 2 7.30 16.95 83.18
C ARG A 2 6.60 16.02 82.18
N LEU A 3 5.34 16.32 81.82
CA LEU A 3 4.59 15.57 80.80
C LEU A 3 4.34 16.34 79.49
N SER A 4 4.63 17.65 79.44
CA SER A 4 4.41 18.46 78.22
C SER A 4 5.59 18.54 77.26
N LYS A 5 6.80 18.12 77.67
CA LYS A 5 8.00 18.09 76.80
C LYS A 5 8.12 16.78 76.00
N ALA A 6 7.68 15.65 76.54
CA ALA A 6 7.71 14.36 75.83
C ALA A 6 6.67 14.29 74.70
N VAL A 7 5.47 14.85 74.91
CA VAL A 7 4.41 14.84 73.90
C VAL A 7 4.72 15.77 72.72
N LYS A 8 5.41 16.90 72.94
CA LYS A 8 5.87 17.78 71.83
C LYS A 8 7.04 17.18 71.04
N SER A 9 7.89 16.38 71.66
CA SER A 9 8.97 15.66 70.96
C SER A 9 8.45 14.48 70.13
N ALA A 10 7.42 13.78 70.61
CA ALA A 10 6.79 12.68 69.88
C ALA A 10 5.90 13.19 68.71
N ALA A 11 5.18 14.29 68.90
CA ALA A 11 4.42 14.92 67.82
C ALA A 11 5.33 15.54 66.74
N GLY A 12 6.48 16.10 67.13
CA GLY A 12 7.49 16.58 66.16
C GLY A 12 8.17 15.46 65.38
N LEU A 13 8.40 14.30 66.00
CA LEU A 13 8.98 13.14 65.31
C LEU A 13 7.96 12.45 64.38
N ILE A 14 6.68 12.39 64.77
CA ILE A 14 5.60 11.83 63.94
C ILE A 14 5.25 12.75 62.78
N ILE A 15 5.30 14.08 62.97
CA ILE A 15 5.10 15.04 61.88
C ILE A 15 6.33 15.10 60.96
N ALA A 16 7.55 14.91 61.47
CA ALA A 16 8.74 14.74 60.62
C ALA A 16 8.75 13.40 59.87
N LEU A 17 8.18 12.32 60.42
CA LEU A 17 8.01 11.04 59.72
C LEU A 17 6.83 11.03 58.74
N LEU A 18 5.84 11.91 58.92
CA LEU A 18 4.69 12.08 58.02
C LEU A 18 4.91 13.15 56.94
N LEU A 19 5.93 14.01 57.07
CA LEU A 19 6.33 15.00 56.05
C LEU A 19 7.54 14.58 55.22
N THR A 20 7.98 13.32 55.31
CA THR A 20 8.95 12.70 54.39
C THR A 20 8.37 11.47 53.68
N ILE A 21 7.04 11.38 53.58
CA ILE A 21 6.40 10.43 52.68
C ILE A 21 5.97 11.20 51.42
N ASP A 22 6.95 11.81 50.75
CA ASP A 22 6.93 11.89 49.28
C ASP A 22 7.42 10.54 48.77
N ASN A 23 6.60 9.50 48.96
CA ASN A 23 6.79 8.20 48.33
C ASN A 23 5.62 7.95 47.39
N ALA A 24 5.45 8.83 46.40
CA ALA A 24 5.37 8.28 45.06
C ALA A 24 6.81 7.82 44.75
N ALA A 25 7.18 6.63 45.25
CA ALA A 25 8.36 5.97 44.76
C ALA A 25 8.12 5.81 43.25
N CYS A 26 8.75 6.68 42.45
CA CYS A 26 8.95 6.39 41.04
C CYS A 26 9.45 4.95 41.02
N LEU A 27 8.75 4.04 40.35
CA LEU A 27 9.27 2.70 40.10
C LEU A 27 10.61 2.89 39.40
N GLU A 28 11.69 2.81 40.18
CA GLU A 28 13.05 2.73 39.65
C GLU A 28 13.15 1.39 38.95
N TRP A 29 13.71 1.40 37.74
CA TRP A 29 13.92 0.19 36.97
C TRP A 29 14.78 -0.77 37.79
N THR A 30 14.31 -2.00 38.02
CA THR A 30 15.10 -2.99 38.77
C THR A 30 16.36 -3.40 38.02
N VAL A 31 16.31 -3.31 36.68
CA VAL A 31 17.46 -3.38 35.79
C VAL A 31 17.53 -2.04 35.05
N PRO A 32 18.58 -1.22 35.25
CA PRO A 32 18.68 0.06 34.56
C PRO A 32 18.86 -0.16 33.05
N PRO A 33 18.27 0.72 32.20
CA PRO A 33 18.47 0.64 30.77
C PRO A 33 19.93 0.94 30.41
N ALA A 34 20.43 0.28 29.36
CA ALA A 34 21.73 0.58 28.77
C ALA A 34 21.73 1.97 28.10
N TYR A 35 20.56 2.43 27.68
CA TYR A 35 20.34 3.77 27.16
C TYR A 35 18.91 4.23 27.48
N GLU A 36 18.76 5.48 27.90
CA GLU A 36 17.48 6.15 28.06
C GLU A 36 17.59 7.54 27.41
N SER A 37 16.54 7.96 26.70
CA SER A 37 16.50 9.27 26.04
C SER A 37 16.84 10.38 27.04
N PRO A 38 17.73 11.32 26.69
CA PRO A 38 18.15 12.36 27.62
C PRO A 38 16.99 13.32 27.97
N PRO A 39 16.97 13.91 29.18
CA PRO A 39 15.82 14.66 29.70
C PRO A 39 15.35 15.85 28.85
N ASN A 40 16.23 16.39 28.01
CA ASN A 40 15.90 17.48 27.08
C ASN A 40 14.99 17.03 25.93
N LEU A 41 15.08 15.77 25.52
CA LEU A 41 14.23 15.17 24.48
C LEU A 41 12.89 14.67 25.05
N THR A 42 12.82 14.44 26.37
CA THR A 42 11.61 13.92 27.05
C THR A 42 10.72 15.01 27.66
N LYS A 43 11.02 16.29 27.39
CA LYS A 43 10.30 17.43 27.98
C LYS A 43 8.90 17.64 27.37
N ASP A 44 8.72 17.21 26.12
CA ASP A 44 7.45 17.23 25.40
C ASP A 44 7.34 15.94 24.57
N LEU A 45 6.66 14.93 25.14
CA LEU A 45 6.41 13.65 24.48
C LEU A 45 5.10 13.64 23.70
N SER A 46 4.40 14.79 23.66
CA SER A 46 3.20 14.94 22.89
C SER A 46 3.53 14.96 21.41
N PHE A 47 2.63 14.38 20.62
CA PHE A 47 2.77 14.32 19.18
C PHE A 47 1.47 14.79 18.55
N SER A 48 1.59 15.76 17.65
CA SER A 48 0.45 16.38 16.97
C SER A 48 0.54 16.22 15.46
N ILE A 49 -0.64 16.23 14.82
CA ILE A 49 -0.81 16.20 13.37
C ILE A 49 -1.51 17.47 12.89
N LEU A 50 -1.23 17.89 11.65
CA LEU A 50 -1.86 19.05 11.02
C LEU A 50 -2.98 18.59 10.10
N ASP A 51 -4.19 19.13 10.28
CA ASP A 51 -5.28 18.87 9.34
C ASP A 51 -5.09 19.59 7.99
N ASN A 52 -6.05 19.44 7.08
CA ASN A 52 -6.01 20.08 5.76
C ASN A 52 -6.09 21.60 5.80
N GLN A 53 -6.52 22.17 6.92
CA GLN A 53 -6.59 23.61 7.16
C GLN A 53 -5.32 24.12 7.87
N GLY A 54 -4.38 23.22 8.18
CA GLY A 54 -3.14 23.54 8.90
C GLY A 54 -3.35 23.71 10.41
N VAL A 55 -4.48 23.26 10.96
CA VAL A 55 -4.74 23.30 12.40
C VAL A 55 -4.09 22.08 13.05
N ASN A 56 -3.42 22.32 14.18
CA ASN A 56 -2.69 21.30 14.92
C ASN A 56 -3.62 20.54 15.88
N HIS A 57 -3.62 19.22 15.80
CA HIS A 57 -4.39 18.31 16.65
C HIS A 57 -3.43 17.39 17.41
N VAL A 58 -3.51 17.37 18.74
CA VAL A 58 -2.73 16.45 19.57
C VAL A 58 -3.27 15.03 19.35
N LEU A 59 -2.43 14.14 18.82
CA LEU A 59 -2.78 12.77 18.53
C LEU A 59 -2.38 11.82 19.66
N TYR A 60 -1.20 12.07 20.26
CA TYR A 60 -0.69 11.35 21.42
C TYR A 60 -0.16 12.32 22.48
N ASP A 61 -0.46 12.04 23.75
CA ASP A 61 0.08 12.83 24.86
C ASP A 61 1.46 12.33 25.27
N ASN A 62 1.74 11.03 25.10
CA ASN A 62 3.02 10.41 25.40
C ASN A 62 3.42 9.38 24.34
N SER A 63 4.72 9.32 24.03
CA SER A 63 5.28 8.36 23.08
C SER A 63 6.46 7.64 23.72
N ASN A 64 6.37 6.32 23.92
CA ASN A 64 7.42 5.55 24.57
C ASN A 64 7.86 4.36 23.70
N ALA A 65 9.16 4.08 23.64
CA ALA A 65 9.71 2.95 22.93
C ALA A 65 10.58 2.11 23.87
N ILE A 66 10.39 0.80 23.83
CA ILE A 66 11.27 -0.19 24.46
C ILE A 66 11.97 -0.99 23.38
N ILE A 67 13.29 -1.04 23.46
CA ILE A 67 14.14 -1.78 22.53
C ILE A 67 14.95 -2.78 23.34
N ILE A 68 14.78 -4.06 23.04
CA ILE A 68 15.54 -5.16 23.62
C ILE A 68 16.54 -5.65 22.57
N ILE A 69 17.83 -5.61 22.89
CA ILE A 69 18.91 -5.99 21.98
C ILE A 69 19.79 -7.05 22.65
N GLU A 70 19.72 -8.27 22.16
CA GLU A 70 20.49 -9.43 22.67
C GLU A 70 21.64 -9.76 21.72
N GLY A 71 22.88 -9.56 22.15
CA GLY A 71 24.08 -9.78 21.33
C GLY A 71 25.15 -10.65 21.97
N ASN A 72 25.30 -10.61 23.29
CA ASN A 72 26.35 -11.31 24.05
C ASN A 72 25.79 -12.51 24.82
N TYR A 73 25.72 -13.68 24.19
CA TYR A 73 25.20 -14.90 24.79
C TYR A 73 26.25 -15.60 25.67
N THR A 74 25.86 -15.99 26.89
CA THR A 74 26.80 -16.43 27.94
C THR A 74 26.88 -17.94 28.11
N ASP A 75 25.89 -18.72 27.67
CA ASP A 75 25.90 -20.20 27.81
C ASP A 75 26.80 -20.91 26.76
N GLY A 76 27.21 -20.19 25.71
CA GLY A 76 28.00 -20.75 24.60
C GLY A 76 27.21 -21.60 23.60
N ALA A 77 25.90 -21.74 23.81
CA ALA A 77 24.98 -22.45 22.92
C ALA A 77 24.56 -21.66 21.67
N TRP A 78 24.76 -20.34 21.68
CA TRP A 78 24.30 -19.41 20.65
C TRP A 78 25.45 -18.56 20.14
N ASP A 79 25.48 -18.31 18.84
CA ASP A 79 26.49 -17.44 18.23
C ASP A 79 26.36 -16.00 18.75
N SER A 80 27.49 -15.36 19.00
CA SER A 80 27.52 -13.94 19.36
C SER A 80 27.20 -13.09 18.13
N ILE A 81 26.29 -12.12 18.29
CA ILE A 81 25.88 -11.13 17.28
C ILE A 81 26.08 -9.70 17.81
N SER A 82 27.08 -9.52 18.67
CA SER A 82 27.29 -8.28 19.42
C SER A 82 27.66 -7.08 18.54
N SER A 83 28.37 -7.30 17.43
CA SER A 83 28.71 -6.24 16.48
C SER A 83 27.48 -5.72 15.73
N GLU A 84 26.59 -6.63 15.32
CA GLU A 84 25.32 -6.31 14.71
C GLU A 84 24.37 -5.65 15.71
N ALA A 85 24.34 -6.12 16.96
CA ALA A 85 23.59 -5.52 18.06
C ALA A 85 23.98 -4.05 18.32
N ASP A 86 25.28 -3.73 18.33
CA ASP A 86 25.77 -2.35 18.44
C ASP A 86 25.27 -1.46 17.30
N THR A 87 25.19 -2.03 16.09
CA THR A 87 24.72 -1.33 14.90
C THR A 87 23.21 -1.16 14.92
N ALA A 88 22.45 -2.17 15.37
CA ALA A 88 21.01 -2.12 15.51
C ALA A 88 20.57 -0.99 16.45
N GLN A 89 21.23 -0.87 17.61
CA GLN A 89 20.96 0.21 18.56
C GLN A 89 21.07 1.59 17.89
N LYS A 90 22.15 1.83 17.14
CA LYS A 90 22.39 3.11 16.45
C LYS A 90 21.34 3.40 15.39
N LEU A 91 20.92 2.38 14.65
CA LEU A 91 19.91 2.51 13.59
C LEU A 91 18.51 2.80 14.14
N LEU A 92 18.20 2.40 15.37
CA LEU A 92 16.86 2.53 15.94
C LEU A 92 16.70 3.77 16.83
N VAL A 93 17.66 4.06 17.72
CA VAL A 93 17.52 5.11 18.75
C VAL A 93 17.31 6.48 18.12
N GLU A 94 18.26 6.97 17.31
CA GLU A 94 18.22 8.34 16.80
C GLU A 94 16.97 8.61 15.93
N PRO A 95 16.60 7.74 14.97
CA PRO A 95 15.39 7.97 14.18
C PRO A 95 14.11 8.02 15.03
N LEU A 96 13.98 7.19 16.07
CA LEU A 96 12.81 7.18 16.94
C LEU A 96 12.74 8.42 17.84
N GLU A 97 13.88 8.91 18.34
CA GLU A 97 13.92 10.16 19.10
C GLU A 97 13.51 11.37 18.25
N ARG A 98 13.94 11.43 16.97
CA ARG A 98 13.49 12.48 16.02
C ARG A 98 11.98 12.46 15.77
N ARG A 99 11.33 11.33 16.09
CA ARG A 99 9.88 11.10 16.01
C ARG A 99 9.15 11.34 17.33
N GLY A 100 9.84 11.82 18.35
CA GLY A 100 9.27 12.20 19.64
C GLY A 100 9.06 11.02 20.59
N PHE A 101 9.68 9.87 20.35
CA PHE A 101 9.65 8.76 21.31
C PHE A 101 10.67 9.00 22.44
N ASN A 102 10.23 8.72 23.67
CA ASN A 102 11.11 8.42 24.79
C ASN A 102 11.63 6.99 24.63
N VAL A 103 12.90 6.83 24.28
CA VAL A 103 13.50 5.53 23.94
C VAL A 103 14.23 4.95 25.13
N HIS A 104 13.91 3.70 25.47
CA HIS A 104 14.59 2.90 26.48
C HIS A 104 15.19 1.66 25.82
N VAL A 105 16.51 1.48 25.95
CA VAL A 105 17.22 0.32 25.42
C VAL A 105 17.75 -0.52 26.56
N TRP A 106 17.40 -1.80 26.58
CA TRP A 106 18.09 -2.80 27.38
C TRP A 106 18.90 -3.73 26.50
N ARG A 107 20.04 -4.17 27.02
CA ARG A 107 20.96 -5.05 26.32
C ARG A 107 21.27 -6.28 27.13
N ASP A 108 21.47 -7.37 26.40
CA ASP A 108 22.06 -8.60 26.91
C ASP A 108 21.35 -9.14 28.18
N LEU A 109 20.02 -9.11 28.19
CA LEU A 109 19.22 -9.51 29.34
C LEU A 109 19.20 -11.03 29.48
N ASN A 110 19.32 -11.49 30.74
CA ASN A 110 18.98 -12.87 31.08
C ASN A 110 17.45 -13.05 31.10
N GLY A 111 16.98 -14.30 31.07
CA GLY A 111 15.55 -14.60 30.93
C GLY A 111 14.67 -14.06 32.06
N ARG A 112 15.20 -13.96 33.29
CA ARG A 112 14.49 -13.33 34.42
C ARG A 112 14.32 -11.84 34.18
N ASN A 113 15.42 -11.16 33.87
CA ASN A 113 15.47 -9.72 33.69
C ASN A 113 14.65 -9.29 32.47
N LEU A 114 14.65 -10.07 31.38
CA LEU A 114 13.80 -9.81 30.22
C LEU A 114 12.33 -9.73 30.62
N ARG A 115 11.81 -10.76 31.30
CA ARG A 115 10.40 -10.78 31.75
C ARG A 115 10.09 -9.63 32.70
N GLU A 116 10.98 -9.36 33.64
CA GLU A 116 10.79 -8.32 34.65
C GLU A 116 10.77 -6.90 34.04
N VAL A 117 11.69 -6.61 33.13
CA VAL A 117 11.76 -5.33 32.40
C VAL A 117 10.50 -5.12 31.56
N LEU A 118 10.05 -6.13 30.82
CA LEU A 118 8.82 -6.02 30.01
C LEU A 118 7.60 -5.79 30.88
N GLN A 119 7.47 -6.53 32.00
CA GLN A 119 6.39 -6.33 32.96
C GLN A 119 6.38 -4.90 33.51
N GLN A 120 7.53 -4.37 33.94
CA GLN A 120 7.63 -3.00 34.45
C GLN A 120 7.32 -1.96 33.38
N PHE A 121 7.81 -2.15 32.15
CA PHE A 121 7.59 -1.22 31.06
C PHE A 121 6.10 -1.14 30.69
N PHE A 122 5.45 -2.28 30.46
CA PHE A 122 4.02 -2.30 30.13
C PHE A 122 3.13 -1.90 31.31
N ALA A 123 3.53 -2.18 32.56
CA ALA A 123 2.83 -1.66 33.73
C ALA A 123 2.91 -0.12 33.82
N LYS A 124 4.06 0.46 33.47
CA LYS A 124 4.29 1.90 33.54
C LYS A 124 3.63 2.67 32.40
N TYR A 125 3.70 2.17 31.17
CA TYR A 125 3.26 2.92 29.98
C TYR A 125 2.03 2.33 29.28
N GLY A 126 1.73 1.04 29.48
CA GLY A 126 0.72 0.30 28.72
C GLY A 126 -0.73 0.71 28.97
N TYR A 127 -1.00 1.49 30.01
CA TYR A 127 -2.37 1.90 30.37
C TYR A 127 -2.71 3.36 30.03
N ASP A 128 -1.78 4.08 29.40
CA ASP A 128 -2.02 5.44 28.92
C ASP A 128 -2.87 5.44 27.63
N GLN A 129 -4.18 5.60 27.78
CA GLN A 129 -5.14 5.61 26.66
C GLN A 129 -4.96 6.77 25.67
N THR A 130 -4.09 7.73 25.98
CA THR A 130 -3.73 8.85 25.11
C THR A 130 -2.33 8.70 24.51
N GLY A 131 -1.57 7.69 24.93
CA GLY A 131 -0.20 7.48 24.49
C GLY A 131 -0.04 6.49 23.33
N ARG A 132 1.21 6.30 22.91
CA ARG A 132 1.63 5.24 21.99
C ARG A 132 2.88 4.50 22.48
N ILE A 133 2.98 3.22 22.11
CA ILE A 133 4.11 2.36 22.45
C ILE A 133 4.73 1.70 21.21
N LEU A 134 6.06 1.70 21.14
CA LEU A 134 6.82 0.80 20.26
C LEU A 134 7.55 -0.25 21.10
N PHE A 135 7.38 -1.52 20.76
CA PHE A 135 8.20 -2.63 21.24
C PHE A 135 9.06 -3.16 20.10
N TYR A 136 10.38 -3.18 20.27
CA TYR A 136 11.32 -3.73 19.29
C TYR A 136 12.21 -4.78 19.94
N TYR A 137 12.26 -5.98 19.38
CA TYR A 137 13.18 -7.04 19.81
C TYR A 137 14.15 -7.40 18.68
N TYR A 138 15.45 -7.40 19.00
CA TYR A 138 16.53 -7.90 18.15
C TYR A 138 17.33 -8.96 18.91
N GLY A 139 17.37 -10.19 18.39
CA GLY A 139 18.08 -11.28 19.04
C GLY A 139 17.82 -12.64 18.41
N HIS A 140 18.34 -13.70 19.03
CA HIS A 140 18.07 -15.06 18.61
C HIS A 140 16.61 -15.45 18.89
N GLY A 141 16.10 -16.32 18.04
CA GLY A 141 14.80 -16.96 18.19
C GLY A 141 14.92 -18.45 17.94
N TYR A 142 14.05 -19.24 18.58
CA TYR A 142 14.06 -20.69 18.44
C TYR A 142 12.65 -21.26 18.42
N GLN A 143 12.47 -22.42 17.80
CA GLN A 143 11.21 -23.16 17.79
C GLN A 143 11.45 -24.58 18.27
N ILE A 144 10.55 -25.05 19.14
CA ILE A 144 10.47 -26.46 19.54
C ILE A 144 9.17 -27.04 19.00
N GLY A 145 9.26 -28.24 18.43
CA GLY A 145 8.15 -28.94 17.79
C GLY A 145 7.87 -28.46 16.37
N ASP A 146 7.28 -29.34 15.57
CA ASP A 146 6.88 -29.09 14.20
C ASP A 146 5.35 -29.02 14.05
N ILE A 147 4.91 -28.54 12.88
CA ILE A 147 3.51 -28.52 12.50
C ILE A 147 3.02 -29.97 12.38
N GLY A 148 2.21 -30.41 13.34
CA GLY A 148 1.63 -31.77 13.37
C GLY A 148 1.96 -32.58 14.63
N ASP A 149 2.89 -32.13 15.48
CA ASP A 149 3.21 -32.80 16.75
C ASP A 149 2.10 -32.61 17.79
N GLU A 150 1.97 -33.55 18.74
CA GLU A 150 1.12 -33.37 19.93
C GLU A 150 1.61 -32.15 20.72
N GLY A 151 0.85 -31.04 20.66
CA GLY A 151 1.20 -29.75 21.27
C GLY A 151 1.63 -28.65 20.29
N GLY A 152 1.90 -28.99 19.03
CA GLY A 152 2.22 -28.05 17.95
C GLY A 152 3.57 -27.30 18.10
N PRO A 153 3.94 -26.49 17.10
CA PRO A 153 5.16 -25.69 17.16
C PRO A 153 5.03 -24.60 18.24
N ARG A 154 6.13 -24.33 18.95
CA ARG A 154 6.24 -23.26 19.95
C ARG A 154 7.49 -22.43 19.69
N ALA A 155 7.34 -21.12 19.52
CA ALA A 155 8.44 -20.20 19.24
C ALA A 155 8.82 -19.39 20.47
N PHE A 156 10.11 -19.08 20.60
CA PHE A 156 10.72 -18.44 21.76
C PHE A 156 11.65 -17.31 21.32
N LEU A 157 11.62 -16.21 22.07
CA LEU A 157 12.73 -15.25 22.14
C LEU A 157 13.80 -15.84 23.06
N VAL A 158 15.07 -15.65 22.71
CA VAL A 158 16.22 -16.29 23.37
C VAL A 158 17.04 -15.24 24.15
N PRO A 159 16.86 -15.13 25.47
CA PRO A 159 17.74 -14.35 26.37
C PRO A 159 19.20 -14.85 26.37
N THR A 160 20.13 -14.03 26.86
CA THR A 160 21.58 -14.31 26.80
C THR A 160 22.04 -15.54 27.58
N ASP A 161 21.32 -15.93 28.62
CA ASP A 161 21.60 -17.10 29.46
C ASP A 161 20.86 -18.36 29.00
N SER A 162 20.20 -18.33 27.83
CA SER A 162 19.43 -19.47 27.33
C SER A 162 20.35 -20.66 27.01
N PRO A 163 20.08 -21.84 27.60
CA PRO A 163 20.87 -23.03 27.31
C PRO A 163 20.56 -23.61 25.93
N ASN A 164 21.37 -24.56 25.47
CA ASN A 164 21.11 -25.26 24.21
C ASN A 164 19.81 -26.08 24.29
N PRO A 165 18.81 -25.81 23.44
CA PRO A 165 17.49 -26.46 23.51
C PRO A 165 17.52 -27.95 23.15
N VAL A 166 18.53 -28.41 22.41
CA VAL A 166 18.69 -29.83 22.03
C VAL A 166 19.26 -30.66 23.17
N THR A 167 20.19 -30.10 23.96
CA THR A 167 20.87 -30.85 25.03
C THR A 167 20.30 -30.59 26.42
N LYS A 168 19.61 -29.47 26.63
CA LYS A 168 19.04 -29.03 27.92
C LYS A 168 17.64 -28.42 27.74
N GLU A 169 16.74 -29.15 27.09
CA GLU A 169 15.40 -28.68 26.74
C GLU A 169 14.59 -28.13 27.94
N GLY A 170 14.61 -28.82 29.09
CA GLY A 170 13.89 -28.38 30.29
C GLY A 170 14.41 -27.05 30.86
N ASP A 171 15.73 -26.87 30.89
CA ASP A 171 16.36 -25.62 31.34
C ASP A 171 16.08 -24.50 30.33
N PHE A 172 16.03 -24.82 29.04
CA PHE A 172 15.68 -23.86 27.99
C PHE A 172 14.27 -23.31 28.21
N TYR A 173 13.28 -24.17 28.49
CA TYR A 173 11.92 -23.72 28.80
C TYR A 173 11.82 -22.81 30.02
N ALA A 174 12.69 -22.98 31.02
CA ALA A 174 12.69 -22.15 32.22
C ALA A 174 13.25 -20.73 31.96
N VAL A 175 14.15 -20.60 30.98
CA VAL A 175 14.85 -19.35 30.68
C VAL A 175 14.22 -18.61 29.50
N ALA A 176 14.04 -19.28 28.37
CA ALA A 176 13.54 -18.70 27.13
C ALA A 176 12.11 -18.16 27.29
N MET A 177 11.78 -17.13 26.53
CA MET A 177 10.47 -16.47 26.61
C MET A 177 9.60 -16.87 25.41
N PRO A 178 8.46 -17.55 25.60
CA PRO A 178 7.53 -17.81 24.50
C PRO A 178 7.12 -16.51 23.80
N VAL A 179 7.09 -16.51 22.47
CA VAL A 179 6.61 -15.35 21.70
C VAL A 179 5.14 -15.03 22.00
N THR A 180 4.38 -16.02 22.50
CA THR A 180 2.99 -15.87 22.93
C THR A 180 2.84 -14.87 24.06
N GLN A 181 3.84 -14.71 24.94
CA GLN A 181 3.83 -13.71 26.00
C GLN A 181 3.78 -12.28 25.44
N ILE A 182 4.32 -12.04 24.24
CA ILE A 182 4.18 -10.73 23.56
C ILE A 182 2.70 -10.46 23.24
N THR A 183 1.97 -11.46 22.73
CA THR A 183 0.53 -11.31 22.46
C THR A 183 -0.27 -11.13 23.75
N GLU A 184 0.14 -11.76 24.85
CA GLU A 184 -0.47 -11.58 26.17
C GLU A 184 -0.30 -10.13 26.66
N PHE A 185 0.91 -9.58 26.58
CA PHE A 185 1.13 -8.15 26.89
C PHE A 185 0.30 -7.24 25.98
N ALA A 186 0.33 -7.48 24.67
CA ALA A 186 -0.40 -6.67 23.69
C ALA A 186 -1.93 -6.67 23.92
N ARG A 187 -2.50 -7.78 24.40
CA ARG A 187 -3.92 -7.90 24.75
C ARG A 187 -4.29 -7.26 26.08
N GLN A 188 -3.34 -7.13 27.02
CA GLN A 188 -3.60 -6.58 28.36
C GLN A 188 -3.51 -5.06 28.43
N ILE A 189 -2.67 -4.44 27.59
CA ILE A 189 -2.47 -2.99 27.59
C ILE A 189 -3.68 -2.25 26.99
N THR A 190 -3.98 -1.06 27.50
CA THR A 190 -5.07 -0.17 27.02
C THR A 190 -4.58 1.08 26.31
N VAL A 191 -3.27 1.20 26.06
CA VAL A 191 -2.66 2.31 25.31
C VAL A 191 -3.36 2.53 23.97
N LYS A 192 -3.44 3.78 23.48
CA LYS A 192 -4.14 4.08 22.23
C LYS A 192 -3.61 3.23 21.08
N HIS A 193 -2.32 3.34 20.79
CA HIS A 193 -1.66 2.58 19.74
C HIS A 193 -0.40 1.89 20.26
N ALA A 194 -0.20 0.64 19.85
CA ALA A 194 1.02 -0.11 20.11
C ALA A 194 1.48 -0.85 18.86
N PHE A 195 2.78 -0.79 18.59
CA PHE A 195 3.43 -1.45 17.47
C PHE A 195 4.55 -2.35 17.99
N PHE A 196 4.58 -3.59 17.52
CA PHE A 196 5.52 -4.61 17.96
C PHE A 196 6.33 -5.11 16.76
N ALA A 197 7.65 -4.92 16.80
CA ALA A 197 8.58 -5.38 15.77
C ALA A 197 9.47 -6.49 16.33
N LEU A 198 9.45 -7.66 15.71
CA LEU A 198 10.18 -8.85 16.14
C LEU A 198 11.21 -9.28 15.10
N GLU A 199 12.47 -8.96 15.34
CA GLU A 199 13.62 -9.42 14.54
C GLU A 199 14.31 -10.59 15.23
N ALA A 200 13.66 -11.76 15.15
CA ALA A 200 14.16 -13.02 15.67
C ALA A 200 13.75 -14.19 14.77
N CYS A 201 14.59 -15.22 14.69
CA CYS A 201 14.29 -16.44 13.94
C CYS A 201 12.96 -17.05 14.39
N ARG A 202 12.12 -17.46 13.43
CA ARG A 202 10.86 -18.18 13.65
C ARG A 202 9.81 -17.42 14.48
N ALA A 203 9.99 -16.12 14.69
CA ALA A 203 9.02 -15.27 15.38
C ALA A 203 7.67 -15.19 14.62
N GLY A 204 7.66 -15.44 13.30
CA GLY A 204 6.45 -15.48 12.47
C GLY A 204 5.35 -16.42 12.98
N LEU A 205 5.68 -17.43 13.79
CA LEU A 205 4.67 -18.27 14.43
C LEU A 205 3.64 -17.47 15.25
N ILE A 206 4.02 -16.30 15.77
CA ILE A 206 3.11 -15.38 16.47
C ILE A 206 1.88 -15.01 15.63
N MET A 207 2.01 -15.00 14.29
CA MET A 207 0.94 -14.66 13.35
C MET A 207 -0.23 -15.64 13.42
N THR A 208 0.01 -16.88 13.85
CA THR A 208 -1.05 -17.89 14.04
C THR A 208 -1.97 -17.59 15.24
N GLN A 209 -1.60 -16.63 16.08
CA GLN A 209 -2.33 -16.23 17.30
C GLN A 209 -2.99 -14.85 17.18
N LEU A 210 -2.91 -14.26 15.99
CA LEU A 210 -3.46 -12.95 15.71
C LEU A 210 -4.85 -13.13 15.11
N ASP A 211 -5.82 -12.49 15.74
CA ASP A 211 -7.22 -12.67 15.40
C ASP A 211 -7.74 -11.55 14.46
N GLY A 212 -6.97 -10.48 14.24
CA GLY A 212 -7.33 -9.29 13.46
C GLY A 212 -7.03 -9.42 11.96
N PRO A 213 -7.73 -8.68 11.09
CA PRO A 213 -7.41 -8.62 9.67
C PRO A 213 -6.01 -8.01 9.46
N THR A 214 -5.51 -8.06 8.22
CA THR A 214 -4.32 -7.29 7.85
C THR A 214 -4.53 -5.81 8.21
N PRO A 215 -3.45 -5.09 8.55
CA PRO A 215 -3.57 -3.66 8.88
C PRO A 215 -4.34 -2.90 7.80
N PRO A 216 -5.07 -1.84 8.20
CA PRO A 216 -5.88 -1.06 7.27
C PRO A 216 -4.99 -0.47 6.17
N ASP A 217 -5.53 -0.31 4.96
CA ASP A 217 -4.87 0.35 3.82
C ASP A 217 -4.28 1.70 4.28
N PRO A 218 -3.07 2.11 3.83
CA PRO A 218 -2.55 3.45 4.03
C PRO A 218 -3.40 4.53 3.33
N ASP A 219 -4.60 4.76 3.84
CA ASP A 219 -5.44 5.90 3.47
C ASP A 219 -5.00 7.17 4.20
N ASP A 220 -5.42 8.33 3.69
CA ASP A 220 -5.08 9.64 4.23
C ASP A 220 -5.48 9.73 5.71
N ILE A 221 -4.48 9.71 6.61
CA ILE A 221 -4.73 9.67 8.04
C ILE A 221 -5.48 10.90 8.54
N LEU A 222 -5.49 12.00 7.79
CA LEU A 222 -6.08 13.27 8.20
C LEU A 222 -7.61 13.22 8.28
N PHE A 223 -8.25 12.15 7.78
CA PHE A 223 -9.72 12.00 7.78
C PHE A 223 -10.25 10.66 8.29
N THR A 224 -9.40 9.73 8.73
CA THR A 224 -9.89 8.38 9.04
C THR A 224 -10.31 8.22 10.50
N GLN A 225 -11.46 7.57 10.72
CA GLN A 225 -11.86 7.05 12.05
C GLN A 225 -10.82 6.10 12.66
N GLN A 226 -9.87 5.60 11.86
CA GLN A 226 -8.81 4.67 12.26
C GLN A 226 -7.88 5.27 13.33
N LEU A 227 -7.61 6.59 13.29
CA LEU A 227 -6.77 7.25 14.31
C LEU A 227 -7.39 7.27 15.72
N ASN A 228 -8.70 7.00 15.81
CA ASN A 228 -9.43 6.94 17.07
C ASN A 228 -9.67 5.50 17.56
N ARG A 229 -9.31 4.48 16.77
CA ARG A 229 -9.46 3.06 17.12
C ARG A 229 -8.17 2.55 17.78
N PRO A 230 -8.25 1.59 18.71
CA PRO A 230 -7.05 0.99 19.28
C PRO A 230 -6.25 0.25 18.19
N SER A 231 -4.91 0.25 18.32
CA SER A 231 -4.01 -0.44 17.39
C SER A 231 -3.04 -1.34 18.15
N ARG A 232 -2.92 -2.59 17.70
CA ARG A 232 -2.04 -3.63 18.26
C ARG A 232 -1.38 -4.38 17.10
N GLN A 233 -0.55 -3.65 16.38
CA GLN A 233 0.07 -4.13 15.15
C GLN A 233 1.36 -4.87 15.45
N ILE A 234 1.55 -6.04 14.84
CA ILE A 234 2.75 -6.86 14.99
C ILE A 234 3.36 -7.08 13.60
N ILE A 235 4.66 -6.88 13.49
CA ILE A 235 5.47 -7.26 12.33
C ILE A 235 6.61 -8.18 12.76
N THR A 236 6.83 -9.25 12.03
CA THR A 236 7.97 -10.15 12.22
C THR A 236 8.93 -10.05 11.05
N ALA A 237 10.21 -10.22 11.35
CA ALA A 237 11.25 -10.18 10.34
C ALA A 237 11.21 -11.39 9.40
N GLY A 238 10.58 -12.50 9.76
CA GLY A 238 10.41 -13.68 8.91
C GLY A 238 9.06 -14.36 9.13
N SER A 239 8.67 -15.20 8.17
CA SER A 239 7.43 -15.97 8.21
C SER A 239 7.47 -17.14 9.19
N VAL A 240 6.34 -17.82 9.38
CA VAL A 240 6.27 -19.07 10.16
C VAL A 240 7.39 -20.04 9.74
N GLY A 241 8.23 -20.44 10.70
CA GLY A 241 9.34 -21.39 10.49
C GLY A 241 10.60 -20.81 9.81
N ALA A 242 10.61 -19.54 9.40
CA ALA A 242 11.74 -18.93 8.70
C ALA A 242 12.92 -18.60 9.62
N GLU A 243 14.14 -18.80 9.11
CA GLU A 243 15.35 -18.25 9.70
C GLU A 243 15.53 -16.79 9.24
N VAL A 244 16.01 -15.94 10.15
CA VAL A 244 16.32 -14.54 9.88
C VAL A 244 17.84 -14.40 9.81
N ALA A 245 18.35 -13.78 8.75
CA ALA A 245 19.78 -13.55 8.62
C ALA A 245 20.23 -12.45 9.59
N ALA A 246 21.34 -12.67 10.30
CA ALA A 246 21.97 -11.67 11.16
C ALA A 246 22.72 -10.60 10.35
N ASN A 247 22.03 -9.91 9.44
CA ASN A 247 22.60 -8.88 8.56
C ASN A 247 21.94 -7.50 8.72
N LEU A 248 21.02 -7.37 9.68
CA LEU A 248 20.25 -6.16 9.97
C LEU A 248 19.37 -5.68 8.81
N ALA A 249 19.03 -6.53 7.85
CA ALA A 249 18.22 -6.12 6.70
C ALA A 249 16.86 -5.56 7.15
N PHE A 250 16.22 -6.22 8.12
CA PHE A 250 14.95 -5.76 8.68
C PHE A 250 15.12 -4.48 9.50
N THR A 251 16.09 -4.42 10.43
CA THR A 251 16.39 -3.18 11.19
C THR A 251 16.67 -1.99 10.26
N ARG A 252 17.46 -2.16 9.20
CA ARG A 252 17.80 -1.08 8.25
C ARG A 252 16.58 -0.59 7.50
N LEU A 253 15.72 -1.50 7.04
CA LEU A 253 14.47 -1.13 6.36
C LEU A 253 13.48 -0.48 7.31
N PHE A 254 13.38 -0.94 8.56
CA PHE A 254 12.56 -0.29 9.57
C PHE A 254 13.02 1.16 9.80
N ALA A 255 14.32 1.37 10.03
CA ALA A 255 14.88 2.72 10.19
C ALA A 255 14.64 3.60 8.94
N ALA A 256 14.87 3.06 7.74
CA ALA A 256 14.65 3.78 6.47
C ALA A 256 13.17 4.10 6.23
N SER A 257 12.26 3.20 6.62
CA SER A 257 10.82 3.38 6.46
C SER A 257 10.28 4.52 7.30
N LEU A 258 10.92 4.88 8.41
CA LEU A 258 10.54 6.07 9.15
C LEU A 258 10.63 7.28 8.23
N ASP A 259 11.73 7.45 7.48
CA ASP A 259 11.97 8.65 6.65
C ASP A 259 11.45 8.52 5.20
N SER A 260 11.15 7.31 4.71
CA SER A 260 10.77 7.07 3.30
C SER A 260 9.54 6.17 3.11
N GLY A 261 8.88 5.78 4.21
CA GLY A 261 7.76 4.85 4.20
C GLY A 261 6.42 5.48 3.83
N ASP A 262 6.31 6.81 3.81
CA ASP A 262 5.11 7.54 3.39
C ASP A 262 4.79 7.24 1.92
N SER A 263 3.87 6.30 1.76
CA SER A 263 3.50 5.69 0.49
C SER A 263 2.32 6.38 -0.15
N ASN A 264 1.45 7.00 0.65
CA ASN A 264 0.25 7.68 0.21
C ASN A 264 0.49 9.19 0.01
N GLY A 265 1.64 9.71 0.47
CA GLY A 265 2.05 11.10 0.32
C GLY A 265 1.33 12.07 1.26
N ASP A 266 0.72 11.59 2.35
CA ASP A 266 0.00 12.44 3.30
C ASP A 266 0.93 13.23 4.25
N GLY A 267 2.23 12.97 4.15
CA GLY A 267 3.27 13.65 4.91
C GLY A 267 3.56 12.98 6.26
N TYR A 268 2.89 11.88 6.59
CA TYR A 268 3.08 11.09 7.79
C TYR A 268 3.48 9.66 7.46
N VAL A 269 4.15 9.00 8.41
CA VAL A 269 4.46 7.58 8.31
C VAL A 269 3.68 6.83 9.37
N THR A 270 2.95 5.82 8.94
CA THR A 270 2.15 4.95 9.79
C THR A 270 2.76 3.55 9.97
N GLY A 271 2.24 2.78 10.92
CA GLY A 271 2.66 1.40 11.13
C GLY A 271 2.36 0.50 9.94
N THR A 272 1.22 0.69 9.25
CA THR A 272 0.95 -0.01 7.98
C THR A 272 2.00 0.30 6.92
N GLU A 273 2.37 1.58 6.80
CA GLU A 273 3.34 2.03 5.81
C GLU A 273 4.75 1.53 6.08
N ILE A 274 5.20 1.58 7.34
CA ILE A 274 6.45 0.94 7.76
C ILE A 274 6.43 -0.53 7.35
N SER A 275 5.33 -1.23 7.67
CA SER A 275 5.23 -2.66 7.43
C SER A 275 5.24 -2.99 5.93
N THR A 276 4.52 -2.21 5.14
CA THR A 276 4.46 -2.32 3.67
C THR A 276 5.81 -2.00 3.04
N PHE A 277 6.45 -0.92 3.46
CA PHE A 277 7.78 -0.53 2.99
C PHE A 277 8.81 -1.63 3.26
N ILE A 278 8.81 -2.24 4.44
CA ILE A 278 9.72 -3.33 4.76
C ILE A 278 9.43 -4.53 3.86
N ARG A 279 8.17 -4.97 3.76
CA ARG A 279 7.77 -6.10 2.91
C ARG A 279 8.20 -5.91 1.44
N ASP A 280 7.95 -4.72 0.89
CA ASP A 280 8.16 -4.44 -0.54
C ASP A 280 9.65 -4.24 -0.90
N ASN A 281 10.50 -3.94 0.09
CA ASN A 281 11.94 -3.75 -0.10
C ASN A 281 12.79 -4.93 0.42
N LEU A 282 12.20 -5.89 1.13
CA LEU A 282 12.87 -7.08 1.62
C LEU A 282 12.73 -8.26 0.63
N SER A 283 13.39 -8.20 -0.53
CA SER A 283 13.66 -9.35 -1.46
C SER A 283 14.53 -8.87 -2.66
N ILE A 284 15.66 -9.47 -3.10
CA ILE A 284 15.91 -10.79 -3.74
C ILE A 284 17.38 -11.30 -3.47
N ASN A 285 18.18 -10.65 -2.62
CA ASN A 285 19.63 -10.95 -2.54
C ASN A 285 20.09 -11.95 -1.45
N SER A 286 19.20 -12.46 -0.59
CA SER A 286 19.57 -13.48 0.41
C SER A 286 19.12 -14.86 -0.06
N HIS A 287 20.05 -15.80 -0.21
CA HIS A 287 19.76 -17.20 -0.53
C HIS A 287 18.96 -17.98 0.55
N LYS A 288 18.34 -17.25 1.49
CA LYS A 288 17.32 -17.71 2.44
C LYS A 288 16.21 -16.64 2.46
N THR A 289 14.97 -17.06 2.23
CA THR A 289 13.79 -16.21 2.04
C THR A 289 13.35 -15.58 3.35
N GLN A 290 13.72 -14.32 3.58
CA GLN A 290 13.21 -13.54 4.71
C GLN A 290 11.95 -12.81 4.25
N ILE A 291 10.77 -13.37 4.57
CA ILE A 291 9.47 -12.79 4.21
C ILE A 291 8.86 -12.18 5.48
N PRO A 292 8.73 -10.84 5.60
CA PRO A 292 8.07 -10.23 6.74
C PRO A 292 6.60 -10.60 6.77
N GLU A 293 6.07 -10.90 7.95
CA GLU A 293 4.65 -11.07 8.15
C GLU A 293 4.10 -9.93 9.01
N ILE A 294 2.86 -9.55 8.74
CA ILE A 294 2.20 -8.41 9.37
C ILE A 294 0.82 -8.88 9.83
N GLY A 295 0.47 -8.55 11.06
CA GLY A 295 -0.84 -8.85 11.62
C GLY A 295 -1.28 -7.86 12.67
N ASN A 296 -2.51 -8.03 13.13
CA ASN A 296 -3.14 -7.20 14.15
C ASN A 296 -3.92 -8.09 15.13
N ILE A 297 -4.06 -7.63 16.36
CA ILE A 297 -4.91 -8.28 17.36
C ILE A 297 -6.37 -7.81 17.25
N GLU A 298 -6.57 -6.53 16.94
CA GLU A 298 -7.90 -5.89 16.84
C GLU A 298 -8.61 -6.27 15.54
N LEU A 299 -9.93 -6.51 15.54
CA LEU A 299 -10.71 -6.75 14.29
C LEU A 299 -10.95 -5.49 13.49
N LEU A 300 -11.06 -4.35 14.17
CA LEU A 300 -11.18 -3.04 13.55
C LEU A 300 -9.95 -2.21 13.95
N PRO A 301 -8.76 -2.59 13.46
CA PRO A 301 -7.51 -1.99 13.91
C PRO A 301 -7.44 -0.50 13.55
N GLY A 302 -6.99 0.31 14.49
CA GLY A 302 -6.43 1.63 14.20
C GLY A 302 -5.03 1.53 13.60
N ASN A 303 -4.45 2.66 13.23
CA ASN A 303 -3.11 2.72 12.63
C ASN A 303 -2.21 3.68 13.41
N MET A 304 -1.03 3.20 13.83
CA MET A 304 -0.13 4.00 14.63
C MET A 304 0.66 4.96 13.75
N VAL A 305 0.45 6.26 13.91
CA VAL A 305 1.32 7.29 13.32
C VAL A 305 2.66 7.34 14.06
N PHE A 306 3.76 7.20 13.33
CA PHE A 306 5.14 7.33 13.84
C PHE A 306 5.64 8.77 13.78
N GLY A 307 5.26 9.53 12.77
CA GLY A 307 5.57 10.95 12.71
C GLY A 307 5.58 11.48 11.28
N PRO A 308 5.69 12.81 11.10
CA PRO A 308 5.81 13.37 9.77
C PRO A 308 7.08 12.85 9.09
N VAL A 309 7.06 12.72 7.78
CA VAL A 309 8.30 12.63 6.99
C VAL A 309 9.00 13.97 7.15
N LYS A 310 10.12 14.00 7.85
CA LYS A 310 10.93 15.23 7.99
C LYS A 310 12.05 15.22 6.95
N SER A 311 12.25 16.31 6.23
CA SER A 311 13.52 16.54 5.53
C SER A 311 14.66 16.71 6.55
N ALA A 312 15.90 16.54 6.09
CA ALA A 312 17.10 16.59 6.93
C ALA A 312 17.32 17.91 7.68
N ASP A 313 16.56 18.96 7.38
CA ASP A 313 16.56 20.27 8.06
C ASP A 313 15.45 20.42 9.12
N GLY A 314 14.67 19.37 9.37
CA GLY A 314 13.60 19.38 10.37
C GLY A 314 12.29 20.01 9.90
N THR A 315 12.18 20.39 8.62
CA THR A 315 10.90 20.80 8.02
C THR A 315 10.08 19.57 7.59
N PRO A 316 8.74 19.58 7.69
CA PRO A 316 7.91 18.55 7.08
C PRO A 316 8.20 18.47 5.58
N ARG A 317 8.42 17.26 5.03
CA ARG A 317 8.60 17.09 3.59
C ARG A 317 7.35 17.63 2.90
N ASN A 318 7.58 18.63 2.05
CA ASN A 318 6.55 19.50 1.54
C ASN A 318 5.46 18.71 0.80
N ARG A 319 4.17 19.09 0.98
CA ARG A 319 3.01 18.64 0.17
C ARG A 319 3.16 18.93 -1.34
N ASN A 320 4.31 19.49 -1.76
CA ASN A 320 4.60 20.06 -3.07
C ASN A 320 5.81 19.42 -3.78
N ALA A 321 6.02 18.11 -3.68
CA ALA A 321 7.11 17.43 -4.38
C ALA A 321 6.75 17.13 -5.85
N VAL A 322 7.65 17.44 -6.79
CA VAL A 322 7.46 17.19 -8.23
C VAL A 322 8.72 16.61 -8.85
N ASP A 323 8.60 15.53 -9.62
CA ASP A 323 9.68 14.99 -10.44
C ASP A 323 9.42 15.32 -11.90
N PHE A 324 10.36 16.05 -12.51
CA PHE A 324 10.33 16.40 -13.92
C PHE A 324 11.18 15.43 -14.73
N LEU A 325 10.60 14.85 -15.77
CA LEU A 325 11.28 14.07 -16.79
C LEU A 325 11.27 14.83 -18.10
N LEU A 326 12.43 15.35 -18.48
CA LEU A 326 12.64 15.95 -19.79
C LEU A 326 12.99 14.81 -20.77
N ILE A 327 12.21 14.62 -21.82
CA ILE A 327 12.41 13.61 -22.85
C ILE A 327 12.77 14.37 -24.12
N ALA A 328 14.06 14.37 -24.47
CA ALA A 328 14.57 15.12 -25.60
C ALA A 328 14.86 14.19 -26.76
N ASP A 329 14.37 14.55 -27.92
CA ASP A 329 14.70 13.88 -29.18
C ASP A 329 16.16 14.15 -29.57
N ASP A 330 16.92 13.07 -29.74
CA ASP A 330 18.36 13.06 -30.01
C ASP A 330 18.72 12.85 -31.48
N SER A 331 17.71 12.91 -32.36
CA SER A 331 17.92 12.95 -33.81
C SER A 331 18.84 14.09 -34.25
N SER A 332 19.55 13.85 -35.36
CA SER A 332 20.32 14.91 -36.03
C SER A 332 19.47 16.09 -36.52
N THR A 333 18.15 15.89 -36.67
CA THR A 333 17.19 16.92 -37.10
C THR A 333 16.86 17.91 -35.98
N MET A 334 17.10 17.54 -34.74
CA MET A 334 16.76 18.32 -33.55
C MET A 334 17.82 19.35 -33.13
N GLU A 335 18.83 19.64 -33.95
CA GLU A 335 19.94 20.54 -33.58
C GLU A 335 19.49 21.95 -33.17
N ALA A 336 18.57 22.56 -33.90
CA ALA A 336 18.12 23.90 -33.57
C ALA A 336 17.25 23.89 -32.29
N GLU A 337 16.41 22.89 -32.14
CA GLU A 337 15.50 22.64 -31.03
C GLU A 337 16.24 22.34 -29.73
N GLN A 338 17.27 21.48 -29.76
CA GLN A 338 18.14 21.20 -28.62
C GLN A 338 18.89 22.46 -28.16
N LYS A 339 19.36 23.31 -29.09
CA LYS A 339 19.97 24.61 -28.74
C LYS A 339 18.97 25.56 -28.07
N LYS A 340 17.72 25.62 -28.56
CA LYS A 340 16.63 26.39 -27.95
C LYS A 340 16.32 25.88 -26.54
N LEU A 341 16.21 24.55 -26.37
CA LEU A 341 15.95 23.90 -25.10
C LEU A 341 17.09 24.15 -24.10
N ALA A 342 18.34 23.96 -24.50
CA ALA A 342 19.53 24.20 -23.69
C ALA A 342 19.66 25.67 -23.25
N ALA A 343 19.30 26.62 -24.12
CA ALA A 343 19.27 28.05 -23.78
C ALA A 343 18.21 28.38 -22.71
N ALA A 344 17.09 27.65 -22.69
CA ALA A 344 16.00 27.88 -21.75
C ALA A 344 16.23 27.29 -20.34
N MET A 345 17.20 26.39 -20.16
CA MET A 345 17.42 25.68 -18.88
C MET A 345 17.76 26.60 -17.71
N GLU A 346 18.45 27.72 -17.94
CA GLU A 346 18.72 28.70 -16.89
C GLU A 346 17.43 29.34 -16.37
N GLY A 347 16.53 29.72 -17.28
CA GLY A 347 15.21 30.25 -16.93
C GLY A 347 14.31 29.21 -16.26
N PHE A 348 14.37 27.96 -16.71
CA PHE A 348 13.60 26.85 -16.13
C PHE A 348 14.00 26.56 -14.69
N VAL A 349 15.30 26.35 -14.42
CA VAL A 349 15.81 26.11 -13.06
C VAL A 349 15.57 27.31 -12.16
N LYS A 350 15.78 28.54 -12.67
CA LYS A 350 15.46 29.76 -11.91
C LYS A 350 13.96 29.88 -11.57
N SER A 351 13.08 29.46 -12.47
CA SER A 351 11.63 29.43 -12.22
C SER A 351 11.30 28.41 -11.13
N LEU A 352 11.86 27.20 -11.20
CA LEU A 352 11.71 26.17 -10.15
C LEU A 352 12.24 26.63 -8.79
N ASP A 353 13.44 27.22 -8.77
CA ASP A 353 14.06 27.76 -7.55
C ASP A 353 13.24 28.89 -6.93
N GLY A 354 12.43 29.61 -7.72
CA GLY A 354 11.49 30.62 -7.26
C GLY A 354 10.17 30.08 -6.70
N THR A 355 9.95 28.76 -6.69
CA THR A 355 8.76 28.11 -6.12
C THR A 355 9.08 27.38 -4.81
N ASP A 356 8.05 26.95 -4.08
CA ASP A 356 8.18 26.06 -2.91
C ASP A 356 8.21 24.56 -3.29
N ILE A 357 8.33 24.24 -4.58
CA ILE A 357 8.35 22.86 -5.07
C ILE A 357 9.67 22.17 -4.66
N ASP A 358 9.56 20.98 -4.06
CA ASP A 358 10.70 20.07 -3.90
C ASP A 358 10.87 19.27 -5.20
N TYR A 359 11.84 19.65 -6.04
CA TYR A 359 11.97 19.10 -7.38
C TYR A 359 13.18 18.18 -7.61
N ASN A 360 12.96 17.15 -8.43
CA ASN A 360 14.00 16.46 -9.19
C ASN A 360 13.79 16.74 -10.69
N VAL A 361 14.86 16.89 -11.45
CA VAL A 361 14.83 16.93 -12.92
C VAL A 361 15.76 15.86 -13.46
N CYS A 362 15.24 15.04 -14.36
CA CYS A 362 15.97 14.01 -15.07
C CYS A 362 15.76 14.16 -16.57
N LEU A 363 16.68 13.63 -17.36
CA LEU A 363 16.71 13.72 -18.81
C LEU A 363 16.74 12.32 -19.42
N LEU A 364 15.87 12.09 -20.40
CA LEU A 364 15.74 10.88 -21.20
C LEU A 364 15.86 11.25 -22.68
N THR A 365 16.18 10.27 -23.54
CA THR A 365 16.10 10.39 -24.99
C THR A 365 14.91 9.61 -25.56
N THR A 366 14.43 9.98 -26.74
CA THR A 366 13.36 9.25 -27.43
C THR A 366 13.83 7.90 -27.97
N ASP A 367 15.13 7.71 -28.25
CA ASP A 367 15.72 6.46 -28.71
C ASP A 367 15.56 5.30 -27.69
N ILE A 368 14.98 4.18 -28.15
CA ILE A 368 14.83 2.95 -27.36
C ILE A 368 15.79 1.81 -27.78
N GLY A 369 16.69 2.06 -28.74
CA GLY A 369 17.54 1.07 -29.41
C GLY A 369 18.58 0.34 -28.53
N TYR A 370 18.91 -0.89 -28.93
CA TYR A 370 20.01 -1.71 -28.40
C TYR A 370 21.31 -1.44 -29.17
N TYR A 371 22.32 -0.84 -28.55
CA TYR A 371 23.68 -0.83 -29.11
C TYR A 371 24.49 -1.97 -28.48
N GLN A 372 24.93 -2.94 -29.29
CA GLN A 372 25.84 -4.02 -28.87
C GLN A 372 25.39 -4.85 -27.64
N GLY A 373 24.08 -5.08 -27.49
CA GLY A 373 23.55 -5.96 -26.43
C GLY A 373 23.44 -5.32 -25.05
N ASN A 374 23.68 -4.02 -24.90
CA ASN A 374 23.34 -3.26 -23.69
C ASN A 374 22.35 -2.14 -24.05
N ARG A 375 21.36 -1.94 -23.18
CA ARG A 375 20.30 -0.94 -23.36
C ARG A 375 20.76 0.40 -22.80
N VAL A 376 20.42 1.51 -23.46
CA VAL A 376 20.84 2.84 -23.05
C VAL A 376 20.09 3.24 -21.77
N ASP A 377 20.72 3.03 -20.62
CA ASP A 377 20.29 3.59 -19.33
C ASP A 377 20.84 5.01 -19.16
N PHE A 378 20.21 5.78 -18.27
CA PHE A 378 20.64 7.14 -17.92
C PHE A 378 22.18 7.30 -17.87
N GLY A 379 22.73 8.16 -18.73
CA GLY A 379 24.16 8.48 -18.77
C GLY A 379 25.09 7.38 -19.31
N THR A 380 24.57 6.32 -19.97
CA THR A 380 25.42 5.27 -20.54
C THR A 380 26.06 5.63 -21.88
N LYS A 381 25.47 6.54 -22.68
CA LYS A 381 26.12 7.12 -23.87
C LYS A 381 26.98 8.36 -23.56
N LEU A 382 26.79 9.02 -22.41
CA LEU A 382 27.59 10.17 -21.98
C LEU A 382 28.89 9.73 -21.29
N ASN A 383 29.71 8.93 -21.98
CA ASN A 383 31.02 8.51 -21.49
C ASN A 383 31.89 9.74 -21.20
N GLY A 384 32.12 10.02 -19.91
CA GLY A 384 33.09 11.00 -19.43
C GLY A 384 32.55 12.28 -18.78
N TYR A 385 31.22 12.52 -18.77
CA TYR A 385 30.66 13.79 -18.29
C TYR A 385 29.93 13.72 -16.94
N PHE A 386 29.38 12.56 -16.55
CA PHE A 386 28.68 12.39 -15.28
C PHE A 386 29.34 11.33 -14.40
N ALA A 387 29.62 11.68 -13.14
CA ALA A 387 29.79 10.68 -12.11
C ALA A 387 28.46 9.91 -11.96
N LYS A 388 28.53 8.62 -11.61
CA LYS A 388 27.36 7.73 -11.40
C LYS A 388 26.31 8.32 -10.42
N GLU A 389 26.72 9.30 -9.62
CA GLU A 389 25.99 9.99 -8.55
C GLU A 389 25.26 11.27 -9.00
N GLN A 390 25.49 11.79 -10.22
CA GLN A 390 24.93 13.07 -10.71
C GLN A 390 23.80 12.90 -11.73
N ARG A 391 22.95 11.89 -11.53
CA ARG A 391 21.87 11.52 -12.46
C ARG A 391 20.53 12.23 -12.22
N VAL A 392 20.50 13.16 -11.26
CA VAL A 392 19.30 13.88 -10.84
C VAL A 392 19.71 15.32 -10.53
N ILE A 393 19.08 16.30 -11.19
CA ILE A 393 19.23 17.71 -10.83
C ILE A 393 18.16 18.07 -9.80
N SER A 394 18.58 18.57 -8.64
CA SER A 394 17.69 19.07 -7.60
C SER A 394 18.21 20.41 -7.09
N ARG A 395 17.44 21.10 -6.24
CA ARG A 395 17.84 22.36 -5.59
C ARG A 395 19.20 22.30 -4.88
N ARG A 396 19.69 21.10 -4.52
CA ARG A 396 20.97 20.89 -3.83
C ARG A 396 22.18 20.74 -4.76
N VAL A 397 21.96 20.57 -6.07
CA VAL A 397 23.03 20.41 -7.06
C VAL A 397 23.54 21.79 -7.46
N SER A 398 24.76 22.13 -7.03
CA SER A 398 25.43 23.35 -7.47
C SER A 398 25.61 23.35 -8.99
N ASN A 399 25.30 24.47 -9.65
CA ASN A 399 25.36 24.64 -11.10
C ASN A 399 24.40 23.74 -11.90
N GLY A 400 23.28 23.29 -11.31
CA GLY A 400 22.31 22.41 -11.97
C GLY A 400 21.85 22.87 -13.35
N ALA A 401 21.55 24.17 -13.52
CA ALA A 401 21.18 24.75 -14.82
C ALA A 401 22.28 24.60 -15.89
N LYS A 402 23.55 24.83 -15.51
CA LYS A 402 24.69 24.68 -16.40
C LYS A 402 24.89 23.23 -16.81
N LEU A 403 24.78 22.31 -15.84
CA LEU A 403 24.89 20.87 -16.09
C LEU A 403 23.80 20.41 -17.07
N LEU A 404 22.55 20.79 -16.82
CA LEU A 404 21.43 20.40 -17.68
C LEU A 404 21.59 20.95 -19.11
N LYS A 405 21.99 22.22 -19.23
CA LYS A 405 22.35 22.86 -20.51
C LYS A 405 23.46 22.12 -21.25
N GLU A 406 24.57 21.84 -20.58
CA GLU A 406 25.71 21.13 -21.18
C GLU A 406 25.33 19.69 -21.55
N THR A 407 24.43 19.05 -20.80
CA THR A 407 23.94 17.70 -21.12
C THR A 407 23.14 17.73 -22.42
N ILE A 408 22.16 18.62 -22.54
CA ILE A 408 21.30 18.72 -23.72
C ILE A 408 22.13 18.99 -24.98
N LEU A 409 23.16 19.84 -24.89
CA LEU A 409 24.06 20.12 -26.01
C LEU A 409 24.97 18.93 -26.39
N ASN A 410 25.16 17.96 -25.49
CA ASN A 410 26.08 16.83 -25.66
C ASN A 410 25.38 15.48 -25.90
N ILE A 411 24.06 15.38 -25.69
CA ILE A 411 23.28 14.19 -26.06
C ILE A 411 23.45 13.88 -27.56
N GLY A 412 23.72 14.91 -28.36
CA GLY A 412 24.38 14.77 -29.65
C GLY A 412 23.43 14.35 -30.77
N PHE A 413 23.89 14.62 -31.99
CA PHE A 413 23.20 14.39 -33.26
C PHE A 413 23.52 12.97 -33.75
N GLU A 414 22.98 11.96 -33.08
CA GLU A 414 23.23 10.58 -33.47
C GLU A 414 22.32 10.16 -34.64
N TRP A 415 22.76 9.13 -35.38
CA TRP A 415 21.89 8.43 -36.34
C TRP A 415 20.87 7.63 -35.51
N SER A 416 19.78 8.28 -35.16
CA SER A 416 18.67 7.66 -34.46
C SER A 416 17.80 6.86 -35.44
N SER A 417 17.18 5.78 -34.97
CA SER A 417 16.47 4.81 -35.83
C SER A 417 15.07 4.41 -35.37
N ASP A 418 14.73 4.51 -34.08
CA ASP A 418 13.38 4.21 -33.56
C ASP A 418 13.10 5.08 -32.30
N GLU A 419 12.48 6.24 -32.51
CA GLU A 419 12.22 7.27 -31.49
C GLU A 419 10.81 7.13 -30.93
N ARG A 420 10.71 6.79 -29.64
CA ARG A 420 9.44 6.39 -29.01
C ARG A 420 9.30 6.94 -27.60
N ALA A 421 8.94 8.22 -27.48
CA ALA A 421 8.92 8.91 -26.18
C ALA A 421 7.98 8.25 -25.15
N ILE A 422 6.77 7.82 -25.57
CA ILE A 422 5.81 7.13 -24.70
C ILE A 422 6.37 5.77 -24.26
N ALA A 423 6.98 5.02 -25.17
CA ALA A 423 7.57 3.73 -24.83
C ALA A 423 8.77 3.89 -23.88
N GLN A 424 9.61 4.89 -24.12
CA GLN A 424 10.74 5.19 -23.25
C GLN A 424 10.29 5.50 -21.82
N LEU A 425 9.28 6.34 -21.64
CA LEU A 425 8.77 6.61 -20.30
C LEU A 425 8.13 5.37 -19.68
N SER A 426 7.41 4.57 -20.46
CA SER A 426 6.81 3.30 -19.99
C SER A 426 7.89 2.33 -19.47
N LEU A 427 9.02 2.26 -20.17
CA LEU A 427 10.17 1.45 -19.76
C LEU A 427 10.84 1.99 -18.50
N HIS A 428 10.92 3.32 -18.36
CA HIS A 428 11.48 3.96 -17.18
C HIS A 428 10.58 3.76 -15.94
N VAL A 429 9.26 3.87 -16.10
CA VAL A 429 8.28 3.58 -15.03
C VAL A 429 8.33 2.12 -14.58
N ALA A 430 8.60 1.18 -15.50
CA ALA A 430 8.78 -0.24 -15.15
C ALA A 430 10.02 -0.49 -14.28
N ARG A 431 11.04 0.36 -14.36
CA ARG A 431 12.31 0.21 -13.63
C ARG A 431 12.20 0.93 -12.29
N LYS A 432 12.77 0.35 -11.23
CA LYS A 432 12.87 1.01 -9.91
C LYS A 432 13.99 2.07 -9.94
N ASP A 433 13.92 3.01 -10.86
CA ASP A 433 14.92 4.04 -11.06
C ASP A 433 14.80 5.15 -9.99
N SER A 434 15.94 5.69 -9.56
CA SER A 434 16.02 6.63 -8.44
C SER A 434 15.47 8.04 -8.73
N CYS A 435 15.00 8.31 -9.95
CA CYS A 435 14.51 9.64 -10.33
C CYS A 435 13.08 9.91 -9.85
N ILE A 436 12.18 8.93 -10.01
CA ILE A 436 10.75 9.07 -9.70
C ILE A 436 10.52 8.65 -8.24
N ARG A 437 10.19 9.61 -7.39
CA ARG A 437 9.84 9.44 -5.97
C ARG A 437 8.37 9.04 -5.87
N ASN A 438 8.06 8.05 -5.03
CA ASN A 438 6.68 7.53 -4.88
C ASN A 438 5.67 8.64 -4.49
N GLY A 439 6.03 9.57 -3.61
CA GLY A 439 5.15 10.65 -3.13
C GLY A 439 5.19 11.97 -3.92
N ALA A 440 5.96 12.07 -5.02
CA ALA A 440 6.01 13.28 -5.85
C ALA A 440 5.06 13.19 -7.05
N ALA A 441 4.51 14.32 -7.50
CA ALA A 441 3.84 14.40 -8.80
C ALA A 441 4.86 14.18 -9.93
N LEU A 442 4.46 13.53 -11.01
CA LEU A 442 5.30 13.23 -12.16
C LEU A 442 4.94 14.13 -13.33
N PHE A 443 5.89 14.94 -13.78
CA PHE A 443 5.74 15.85 -14.91
C PHE A 443 6.69 15.45 -16.03
N ALA A 444 6.17 14.86 -17.09
CA ALA A 444 6.94 14.59 -18.30
C ALA A 444 6.87 15.79 -19.25
N ILE A 445 7.98 16.11 -19.92
CA ILE A 445 8.08 17.14 -20.95
C ILE A 445 8.79 16.52 -22.15
N VAL A 446 8.06 16.22 -23.21
CA VAL A 446 8.64 15.75 -24.47
C VAL A 446 8.97 16.92 -25.41
N VAL A 447 10.12 16.86 -26.05
CA VAL A 447 10.55 17.79 -27.09
C VAL A 447 10.99 16.98 -28.30
N SER A 448 10.22 17.00 -29.38
CA SER A 448 10.42 16.12 -30.54
C SER A 448 9.72 16.68 -31.79
N ASP A 449 10.42 16.69 -32.92
CA ASP A 449 9.89 16.99 -34.26
C ASP A 449 9.54 15.73 -35.05
N GLU A 450 9.83 14.55 -34.49
CA GLU A 450 9.82 13.26 -35.19
C GLU A 450 9.00 12.18 -34.46
N ASP A 451 8.47 11.27 -35.27
CA ASP A 451 8.48 9.80 -35.13
C ASP A 451 7.44 9.17 -36.10
N GLU A 452 7.53 7.87 -36.33
CA GLU A 452 6.55 7.14 -37.14
C GLU A 452 5.29 6.75 -36.34
N ARG A 453 5.31 6.92 -35.00
CA ARG A 453 4.30 6.38 -34.07
C ARG A 453 3.46 7.43 -33.33
N SER A 454 3.97 8.62 -33.05
CA SER A 454 3.23 9.79 -32.58
C SER A 454 2.17 10.23 -33.57
N THR A 455 2.28 9.89 -34.86
CA THR A 455 1.20 10.10 -35.84
C THR A 455 -0.01 9.16 -35.62
N GLY A 456 0.08 8.20 -34.69
CA GLY A 456 -0.99 7.27 -34.35
C GLY A 456 -0.90 5.90 -35.03
N GLY A 457 0.15 5.66 -35.83
CA GLY A 457 0.48 4.40 -36.50
C GLY A 457 -0.57 3.92 -37.51
N ARG A 458 -0.26 4.02 -38.81
CA ARG A 458 -1.14 3.49 -39.87
C ARG A 458 -0.72 2.09 -40.28
N ALA A 459 -1.33 1.07 -39.66
CA ALA A 459 -1.04 -0.34 -39.94
C ALA A 459 -1.25 -0.76 -41.42
N GLU A 460 -2.06 -0.02 -42.18
CA GLU A 460 -2.34 -0.27 -43.60
C GLU A 460 -1.33 0.40 -44.57
N GLU A 461 -0.45 1.28 -44.06
CA GLU A 461 0.50 2.09 -44.85
C GLU A 461 1.96 1.83 -44.44
N SER A 462 2.29 0.59 -44.02
CA SER A 462 3.64 0.27 -43.50
C SER A 462 4.74 0.56 -44.53
N SER A 463 5.46 1.65 -44.32
CA SER A 463 6.72 2.01 -44.98
C SER A 463 7.80 2.22 -43.90
N GLU A 464 9.03 2.59 -44.28
CA GLU A 464 10.08 3.03 -43.33
C GLU A 464 9.66 4.24 -42.46
N GLN A 465 8.47 4.84 -42.70
CA GLN A 465 8.00 6.09 -42.10
C GLN A 465 6.65 5.98 -41.35
N PHE A 466 6.00 4.80 -41.32
CA PHE A 466 4.70 4.59 -40.65
C PHE A 466 4.66 3.22 -39.95
N PHE A 467 5.26 3.14 -38.76
CA PHE A 467 5.22 1.92 -37.95
C PHE A 467 3.88 1.77 -37.24
N ALA A 468 3.42 0.53 -37.11
CA ALA A 468 2.24 0.23 -36.30
C ALA A 468 2.54 0.48 -34.81
N LEU A 469 1.56 1.02 -34.08
CA LEU A 469 1.63 1.16 -32.62
C LEU A 469 1.72 -0.21 -31.95
N GLU A 470 2.78 -0.43 -31.17
CA GLU A 470 2.81 -1.50 -30.18
C GLU A 470 2.08 -1.05 -28.90
N ASP A 471 1.74 -1.99 -28.02
CA ASP A 471 1.02 -1.66 -26.79
C ASP A 471 1.78 -0.65 -25.93
N ILE A 472 3.12 -0.74 -25.89
CA ILE A 472 3.98 0.16 -25.14
C ILE A 472 4.00 1.61 -25.67
N ASP A 473 3.53 1.84 -26.89
CA ASP A 473 3.43 3.17 -27.51
C ASP A 473 2.10 3.86 -27.23
N ARG A 474 1.13 3.14 -26.66
CA ARG A 474 -0.23 3.65 -26.46
C ARG A 474 -0.31 4.54 -25.22
N THR A 475 -1.00 5.67 -25.34
CA THR A 475 -1.26 6.62 -24.25
C THR A 475 -1.84 5.94 -23.00
N ASN A 476 -2.87 5.10 -23.19
CA ASN A 476 -3.50 4.35 -22.10
C ASN A 476 -2.58 3.32 -21.44
N HIS A 477 -1.64 2.72 -22.19
CA HIS A 477 -0.71 1.77 -21.60
C HIS A 477 0.16 2.46 -20.54
N LEU A 478 0.74 3.60 -20.91
CA LEU A 478 1.56 4.40 -19.99
C LEU A 478 0.75 4.92 -18.79
N ILE A 479 -0.47 5.45 -19.02
CA ILE A 479 -1.35 5.91 -17.93
C ILE A 479 -1.65 4.76 -16.96
N ASN A 480 -2.14 3.63 -17.48
CA ASN A 480 -2.46 2.45 -16.67
C ASN A 480 -1.23 1.92 -15.92
N GLN A 481 -0.06 1.99 -16.55
CA GLN A 481 1.18 1.53 -15.93
C GLN A 481 1.59 2.45 -14.77
N VAL A 482 1.47 3.77 -14.93
CA VAL A 482 1.72 4.75 -13.86
C VAL A 482 0.70 4.58 -12.73
N GLU A 483 -0.59 4.42 -13.05
CA GLU A 483 -1.66 4.19 -12.06
C GLU A 483 -1.48 2.86 -11.33
N ALA A 484 -1.18 1.77 -12.04
CA ALA A 484 -0.93 0.46 -11.42
C ALA A 484 0.30 0.48 -10.50
N ARG A 485 1.32 1.27 -10.86
CA ARG A 485 2.54 1.40 -10.06
C ARG A 485 2.37 2.34 -8.88
N TRP A 486 1.59 3.42 -9.08
CA TRP A 486 1.39 4.51 -8.14
C TRP A 486 -0.06 5.06 -8.23
N PRO A 487 -1.04 4.42 -7.57
CA PRO A 487 -2.47 4.72 -7.73
C PRO A 487 -2.89 6.16 -7.44
N LYS A 488 -2.16 6.85 -6.55
CA LYS A 488 -2.46 8.23 -6.13
C LYS A 488 -1.50 9.27 -6.75
N LYS A 489 -0.56 8.87 -7.61
CA LYS A 489 0.44 9.77 -8.20
C LYS A 489 -0.21 10.64 -9.28
N LYS A 490 -0.10 11.96 -9.12
CA LYS A 490 -0.45 12.92 -10.18
C LYS A 490 0.55 12.79 -11.31
N PHE A 491 0.08 12.44 -12.51
CA PHE A 491 0.89 12.33 -13.71
C PHE A 491 0.41 13.33 -14.76
N VAL A 492 1.33 14.17 -15.23
CA VAL A 492 1.07 15.22 -16.22
C VAL A 492 2.10 15.11 -17.34
N TRP A 493 1.65 14.97 -18.57
CA TRP A 493 2.48 14.92 -19.77
C TRP A 493 2.38 16.24 -20.54
N ASN A 494 3.51 16.86 -20.85
CA ASN A 494 3.58 18.12 -21.60
C ASN A 494 4.38 17.89 -22.89
N SER A 495 4.03 18.60 -23.95
CA SER A 495 4.60 18.39 -25.29
C SER A 495 5.05 19.69 -25.92
N ILE A 496 6.28 19.70 -26.45
CA ILE A 496 6.81 20.71 -27.38
C ILE A 496 7.07 19.97 -28.71
N ILE A 497 6.13 20.09 -29.65
CA ILE A 497 6.04 19.22 -30.82
C ILE A 497 5.64 20.01 -32.08
N VAL A 498 5.73 19.39 -33.27
CA VAL A 498 4.96 19.89 -34.43
C VAL A 498 3.48 19.62 -34.13
N MET A 499 2.74 20.68 -33.86
CA MET A 499 1.35 20.55 -33.39
C MET A 499 0.47 19.97 -34.50
N PRO A 500 -0.50 19.11 -34.16
CA PRO A 500 -1.47 18.58 -35.12
C PRO A 500 -2.09 19.66 -36.02
N GLY A 501 -1.80 19.58 -37.32
CA GLY A 501 -2.33 20.50 -38.33
C GLY A 501 -1.55 21.81 -38.52
N ASP A 502 -0.43 22.03 -37.82
CA ASP A 502 0.44 23.19 -38.03
C ASP A 502 1.41 22.96 -39.21
N VAL A 503 0.85 22.94 -40.41
CA VAL A 503 1.58 22.76 -41.68
C VAL A 503 2.67 23.82 -41.92
N LYS A 504 2.61 24.97 -41.22
CA LYS A 504 3.65 25.99 -41.33
C LYS A 504 4.87 25.62 -40.51
N CYS A 505 4.65 25.09 -39.29
CA CYS A 505 5.73 24.61 -38.45
C CYS A 505 6.38 23.36 -39.06
N GLU A 506 5.56 22.42 -39.54
CA GLU A 506 6.02 21.24 -40.30
C GLU A 506 6.94 21.66 -41.45
N ALA A 507 6.49 22.59 -42.32
CA ALA A 507 7.31 23.09 -43.41
C ALA A 507 8.59 23.83 -42.95
N VAL A 508 8.64 24.39 -41.74
CA VAL A 508 9.86 24.97 -41.17
C VAL A 508 10.83 23.86 -40.76
N GLN A 509 10.33 22.82 -40.09
CA GLN A 509 11.10 21.65 -39.67
C GLN A 509 11.66 20.90 -40.89
N ASP A 510 10.84 20.60 -41.90
CA ASP A 510 11.23 19.91 -43.15
C ASP A 510 12.31 20.63 -43.97
N ASN A 511 12.47 21.94 -43.76
CA ASN A 511 13.42 22.78 -44.48
C ASN A 511 14.68 23.11 -43.67
N GLN A 512 14.81 22.58 -42.45
CA GLN A 512 16.05 22.68 -41.70
C GLN A 512 17.18 21.90 -42.41
N ILE A 513 18.40 22.44 -42.39
CA ILE A 513 19.58 21.84 -43.02
C ILE A 513 20.55 21.45 -41.92
N PHE A 514 20.84 20.16 -41.82
CA PHE A 514 21.69 19.58 -40.78
C PHE A 514 23.13 19.40 -41.27
N GLN A 515 24.11 19.56 -40.37
CA GLN A 515 25.52 19.52 -40.77
C GLN A 515 25.95 18.12 -41.26
N ASP A 516 26.65 18.13 -42.39
CA ASP A 516 27.36 17.01 -43.06
C ASP A 516 26.57 16.02 -43.93
N THR A 517 25.25 16.14 -44.08
CA THR A 517 24.47 15.20 -44.92
C THR A 517 23.72 15.82 -46.11
N GLN A 518 23.48 17.14 -46.16
CA GLN A 518 22.59 17.78 -47.16
C GLN A 518 21.19 17.12 -47.29
N THR A 519 20.81 16.23 -46.38
CA THR A 519 19.52 15.53 -46.40
C THR A 519 18.47 16.34 -45.67
N LYS A 520 17.33 16.55 -46.31
CA LYS A 520 16.10 16.99 -45.64
C LYS A 520 15.43 15.75 -45.05
N ALA A 521 15.08 15.81 -43.76
CA ALA A 521 14.17 14.86 -43.13
C ALA A 521 12.76 15.48 -43.09
N GLY A 522 11.73 14.65 -43.13
CA GLY A 522 10.36 15.11 -42.99
C GLY A 522 9.95 15.01 -41.54
N SER A 523 9.37 16.08 -41.00
CA SER A 523 8.81 16.14 -39.66
C SER A 523 7.37 15.63 -39.61
N PHE A 524 6.89 15.28 -38.41
CA PHE A 524 5.57 14.71 -38.24
C PHE A 524 4.75 15.36 -37.12
N PHE A 525 3.42 15.34 -37.26
CA PHE A 525 2.52 15.79 -36.20
C PHE A 525 2.52 14.84 -35.01
N GLY A 526 2.83 15.37 -33.82
CA GLY A 526 2.79 14.63 -32.56
C GLY A 526 1.37 14.35 -32.04
N LEU A 527 0.54 13.61 -32.78
CA LEU A 527 -0.86 13.32 -32.43
C LEU A 527 -0.99 12.59 -31.08
N MET A 528 -0.23 11.53 -30.85
CA MET A 528 -0.25 10.74 -29.60
C MET A 528 0.28 11.55 -28.41
N TYR A 529 1.30 12.39 -28.61
CA TYR A 529 1.85 13.25 -27.57
C TYR A 529 0.85 14.36 -27.20
N SER A 530 0.18 14.93 -28.19
CA SER A 530 -0.91 15.88 -27.99
C SER A 530 -2.10 15.23 -27.26
N GLU A 531 -2.47 14.00 -27.64
CA GLU A 531 -3.53 13.24 -26.98
C GLU A 531 -3.18 12.96 -25.51
N LEU A 532 -1.97 12.45 -25.24
CA LEU A 532 -1.53 12.17 -23.88
C LEU A 532 -1.46 13.43 -23.01
N SER A 533 -1.05 14.56 -23.59
CA SER A 533 -1.10 15.85 -22.91
C SER A 533 -2.53 16.21 -22.49
N ALA A 534 -3.51 16.00 -23.38
CA ALA A 534 -4.92 16.24 -23.07
C ALA A 534 -5.46 15.28 -21.99
N LEU A 535 -5.12 13.99 -22.07
CA LEU A 535 -5.57 12.96 -21.12
C LEU A 535 -5.02 13.19 -19.69
N THR A 536 -3.84 13.79 -19.57
CA THR A 536 -3.14 13.99 -18.30
C THR A 536 -3.21 15.44 -17.79
N GLY A 537 -3.95 16.32 -18.48
CA GLY A 537 -4.10 17.72 -18.11
C GLY A 537 -2.85 18.60 -18.33
N GLY A 538 -1.92 18.15 -19.18
CA GLY A 538 -0.74 18.91 -19.54
C GLY A 538 -0.91 19.81 -20.76
N LYS A 539 0.16 20.51 -21.13
CA LYS A 539 0.15 21.53 -22.19
C LYS A 539 0.83 21.05 -23.46
N VAL A 540 0.34 21.55 -24.60
CA VAL A 540 0.93 21.35 -25.92
C VAL A 540 1.43 22.69 -26.45
N PHE A 541 2.68 22.72 -26.90
CA PHE A 541 3.35 23.90 -27.45
C PHE A 541 3.96 23.60 -28.82
N SER A 542 4.12 24.66 -29.62
CA SER A 542 4.80 24.56 -30.91
C SER A 542 6.31 24.44 -30.73
N ILE A 543 6.91 23.45 -31.38
CA ILE A 543 8.36 23.28 -31.46
C ILE A 543 9.05 24.41 -32.26
N CYS A 544 8.30 25.10 -33.12
CA CYS A 544 8.80 26.22 -33.92
C CYS A 544 8.90 27.55 -33.17
N GLU A 545 8.60 27.57 -31.87
CA GLU A 545 8.82 28.76 -31.04
C GLU A 545 10.30 29.16 -31.03
N LYS A 546 10.54 30.47 -31.00
CA LYS A 546 11.92 31.02 -31.01
C LYS A 546 12.64 30.87 -29.68
N ASP A 547 11.88 30.77 -28.59
CA ASP A 547 12.37 30.70 -27.21
C ASP A 547 11.45 29.79 -26.39
N TYR A 548 12.03 28.76 -25.76
CA TYR A 548 11.27 27.82 -24.93
C TYR A 548 11.13 28.26 -23.48
N THR A 549 11.78 29.36 -23.06
CA THR A 549 11.71 29.86 -21.70
C THR A 549 10.27 30.10 -21.24
N PRO A 550 9.41 30.82 -22.00
CA PRO A 550 8.02 31.03 -21.58
C PRO A 550 7.21 29.73 -21.50
N LEU A 551 7.49 28.77 -22.38
CA LEU A 551 6.80 27.48 -22.42
C LEU A 551 7.09 26.69 -21.14
N LEU A 552 8.37 26.54 -20.81
CA LEU A 552 8.85 25.83 -19.63
C LEU A 552 8.44 26.52 -18.32
N THR A 553 8.49 27.86 -18.26
CA THR A 553 7.94 28.61 -17.11
C THR A 553 6.46 28.27 -16.91
N SER A 554 5.68 28.18 -17.99
CA SER A 554 4.26 27.85 -17.88
C SER A 554 3.99 26.41 -17.43
N VAL A 555 4.93 25.48 -17.62
CA VAL A 555 4.89 24.11 -17.08
C VAL A 555 5.24 24.12 -15.59
N VAL A 556 6.23 24.91 -15.16
CA VAL A 556 6.55 25.11 -13.73
C VAL A 556 5.34 25.69 -12.98
N GLU A 557 4.65 26.67 -13.57
CA GLU A 557 3.43 27.22 -12.99
C GLU A 557 2.29 26.20 -12.91
N LEU A 558 2.15 25.34 -13.91
CA LEU A 558 1.18 24.24 -13.89
C LEU A 558 1.52 23.25 -12.76
N ALA A 559 2.79 22.88 -12.62
CA ALA A 559 3.25 22.02 -11.54
C ALA A 559 2.96 22.64 -10.17
N ALA A 560 3.28 23.92 -9.98
CA ALA A 560 3.01 24.65 -8.74
C ALA A 560 1.52 24.64 -8.37
N ARG A 561 0.62 24.92 -9.34
CA ARG A 561 -0.83 24.85 -9.11
C ARG A 561 -1.30 23.44 -8.79
N THR A 562 -0.79 22.45 -9.52
CA THR A 562 -1.17 21.04 -9.39
C THR A 562 -0.87 20.52 -7.99
N VAL A 563 0.30 20.85 -7.43
CA VAL A 563 0.66 20.38 -6.10
C VAL A 563 0.11 21.25 -4.96
N ALA A 564 -0.12 22.54 -5.20
CA ALA A 564 -0.72 23.43 -4.19
C ALA A 564 -2.22 23.17 -3.93
N GLY A 565 -2.86 22.27 -4.68
CA GLY A 565 -4.31 21.99 -4.54
C GLY A 565 -5.20 23.17 -4.93
N VAL A 566 -4.64 24.21 -5.55
CA VAL A 566 -5.39 25.36 -6.07
C VAL A 566 -6.04 24.92 -7.37
N GLY A 567 -7.28 24.42 -7.28
CA GLY A 567 -8.09 24.12 -8.44
C GLY A 567 -8.19 25.31 -9.39
N ASP A 568 -8.14 25.06 -10.70
CA ASP A 568 -8.32 26.08 -11.74
C ASP A 568 -9.67 26.81 -11.55
N GLN A 569 -9.66 27.94 -10.84
CA GLN A 569 -10.79 28.87 -10.80
C GLN A 569 -10.90 29.72 -12.09
N ALA A 570 -10.08 29.44 -13.10
CA ALA A 570 -10.21 29.98 -14.44
C ALA A 570 -10.79 28.95 -15.43
N ASN A 571 -11.74 28.10 -14.99
CA ASN A 571 -12.73 27.45 -15.87
C ASN A 571 -13.89 26.83 -15.06
N SER A 572 -14.39 27.54 -14.04
CA SER A 572 -15.53 27.13 -13.21
C SER A 572 -16.89 27.11 -13.92
N ASN A 573 -16.93 27.19 -15.25
CA ASN A 573 -18.11 26.90 -16.05
C ASN A 573 -18.15 25.46 -16.60
N ASN A 574 -17.26 24.57 -16.16
CA ASN A 574 -17.30 23.16 -16.55
C ASN A 574 -17.20 22.17 -15.37
N GLN A 575 -17.66 22.55 -14.17
CA GLN A 575 -17.94 21.60 -13.08
C GLN A 575 -19.28 20.89 -13.31
N ASN A 576 -19.32 20.02 -14.32
CA ASN A 576 -20.26 18.90 -14.43
C ASN A 576 -19.78 17.93 -15.53
N SER A 577 -18.67 17.23 -15.28
CA SER A 577 -18.43 15.92 -15.87
C SER A 577 -17.30 15.20 -15.12
N ILE A 578 -17.64 14.38 -14.13
CA ILE A 578 -16.88 13.14 -13.95
C ILE A 578 -17.02 12.43 -15.30
N ILE A 579 -15.92 12.10 -15.96
CA ILE A 579 -16.03 11.54 -17.31
C ILE A 579 -16.67 10.15 -17.14
N PRO A 580 -17.82 9.85 -17.78
CA PRO A 580 -18.65 8.69 -17.42
C PRO A 580 -17.97 7.31 -17.51
N TYR A 581 -16.82 7.20 -18.18
CA TYR A 581 -16.07 5.93 -18.22
C TYR A 581 -15.33 5.59 -16.92
N GLN A 582 -14.91 6.56 -16.10
CA GLN A 582 -14.30 6.27 -14.78
C GLN A 582 -15.33 5.70 -13.81
N GLU A 583 -16.58 6.15 -13.92
CA GLU A 583 -17.72 5.56 -13.18
C GLU A 583 -18.04 4.13 -13.64
N CYS A 584 -17.74 3.77 -14.89
CA CYS A 584 -17.88 2.39 -15.37
C CYS A 584 -16.89 1.42 -14.71
N ASP A 585 -15.71 1.87 -14.30
CA ASP A 585 -14.74 1.02 -13.59
C ASP A 585 -15.14 0.73 -12.14
N ARG A 586 -16.07 1.53 -11.56
CA ARG A 586 -16.62 1.35 -10.21
C ARG A 586 -17.75 0.32 -10.14
N VAL A 587 -18.21 -0.18 -11.28
CA VAL A 587 -19.26 -1.21 -11.41
C VAL A 587 -18.80 -2.56 -10.85
N TYR A 588 -17.48 -2.79 -10.80
CA TYR A 588 -16.87 -4.01 -10.28
C TYR A 588 -15.60 -3.69 -9.46
N PRO A 589 -15.71 -3.40 -8.15
CA PRO A 589 -14.52 -3.36 -7.32
C PRO A 589 -13.91 -4.76 -7.24
N TYR A 590 -12.58 -4.85 -7.37
CA TYR A 590 -11.81 -6.06 -7.10
C TYR A 590 -12.23 -6.63 -5.73
N GLY A 591 -12.96 -7.76 -5.75
CA GLY A 591 -13.35 -8.49 -4.53
C GLY A 591 -14.85 -8.57 -4.20
N ALA A 592 -15.79 -8.28 -5.11
CA ALA A 592 -17.23 -8.43 -4.83
C ALA A 592 -18.00 -9.28 -5.87
N HIS A 593 -18.16 -10.56 -5.52
CA HIS A 593 -19.26 -11.48 -5.84
C HIS A 593 -19.55 -11.91 -7.30
N ALA A 594 -19.18 -13.16 -7.62
CA ALA A 594 -19.93 -14.02 -8.52
C ALA A 594 -20.80 -15.01 -7.72
N VAL A 595 -22.13 -14.90 -7.89
CA VAL A 595 -23.15 -15.94 -7.69
C VAL A 595 -23.28 -16.54 -6.28
N SER A 596 -24.24 -16.03 -5.49
CA SER A 596 -24.88 -16.89 -4.48
C SER A 596 -25.71 -17.95 -5.23
N LEU A 597 -25.17 -19.16 -5.36
CA LEU A 597 -25.87 -20.42 -5.64
C LEU A 597 -27.35 -20.26 -6.09
N PHE A 598 -27.65 -20.11 -7.39
CA PHE A 598 -28.99 -20.31 -7.98
C PHE A 598 -30.05 -19.19 -7.82
N GLY A 599 -29.93 -18.11 -8.60
CA GLY A 599 -31.06 -17.21 -8.91
C GLY A 599 -30.91 -15.77 -8.42
N SER A 600 -30.75 -14.86 -9.39
CA SER A 600 -30.92 -13.39 -9.32
C SER A 600 -30.07 -12.60 -8.31
N VAL A 601 -28.98 -11.99 -8.81
CA VAL A 601 -28.75 -10.55 -9.06
C VAL A 601 -27.24 -10.30 -9.00
N VAL A 602 -26.66 -9.87 -10.12
CA VAL A 602 -25.34 -9.24 -10.15
C VAL A 602 -25.47 -7.89 -9.45
N ARG A 603 -24.93 -7.74 -8.22
CA ARG A 603 -25.15 -6.54 -7.40
C ARG A 603 -24.02 -5.53 -7.62
N LEU A 604 -24.43 -4.31 -7.95
CA LEU A 604 -23.59 -3.20 -8.37
C LEU A 604 -23.41 -2.21 -7.21
N VAL A 605 -22.22 -1.62 -7.09
CA VAL A 605 -21.95 -0.50 -6.15
C VAL A 605 -22.74 0.76 -6.56
N LEU A 606 -23.02 0.92 -7.85
CA LEU A 606 -23.87 1.97 -8.41
C LEU A 606 -25.32 1.50 -8.55
N THR A 607 -26.27 2.44 -8.53
CA THR A 607 -27.65 2.12 -8.94
C THR A 607 -27.63 1.54 -10.38
N GLY A 608 -28.44 0.51 -10.64
CA GLY A 608 -28.36 -0.26 -11.90
C GLY A 608 -28.40 0.61 -13.16
N GLN A 609 -29.22 1.66 -13.17
CA GLN A 609 -29.31 2.58 -14.32
C GLN A 609 -28.06 3.46 -14.48
N GLN A 610 -27.49 3.96 -13.38
CA GLN A 610 -26.28 4.79 -13.43
C GLN A 610 -25.07 4.00 -13.92
N ALA A 611 -24.95 2.73 -13.50
CA ALA A 611 -23.91 1.83 -14.01
C ALA A 611 -24.07 1.58 -15.51
N ILE A 612 -25.29 1.34 -15.97
CA ILE A 612 -25.59 1.12 -17.39
C ILE A 612 -25.23 2.34 -18.22
N ASP A 613 -25.63 3.54 -17.79
CA ASP A 613 -25.42 4.77 -18.56
C ASP A 613 -23.93 5.09 -18.69
N SER A 614 -23.20 5.07 -17.58
CA SER A 614 -21.75 5.26 -17.52
C SER A 614 -20.98 4.26 -18.38
N CYS A 615 -21.32 2.97 -18.27
CA CYS A 615 -20.66 1.93 -19.06
C CYS A 615 -21.08 1.91 -20.54
N THR A 616 -22.30 2.32 -20.88
CA THR A 616 -22.74 2.45 -22.27
C THR A 616 -21.91 3.51 -22.98
N GLU A 617 -21.67 4.64 -22.33
CA GLU A 617 -20.80 5.67 -22.86
C GLU A 617 -19.35 5.18 -22.98
N ALA A 618 -18.83 4.49 -21.97
CA ALA A 618 -17.48 3.92 -21.99
C ALA A 618 -17.27 2.95 -23.16
N VAL A 619 -18.22 2.04 -23.40
CA VAL A 619 -18.19 1.11 -24.54
C VAL A 619 -18.26 1.84 -25.88
N SER A 620 -19.01 2.95 -25.96
CA SER A 620 -19.10 3.75 -27.19
C SER A 620 -17.78 4.46 -27.53
N LYS A 621 -17.06 4.93 -26.51
CA LYS A 621 -15.78 5.65 -26.67
C LYS A 621 -14.60 4.69 -26.85
N PHE A 622 -14.64 3.52 -26.20
CA PHE A 622 -13.56 2.54 -26.18
C PHE A 622 -14.05 1.13 -26.59
N PRO A 623 -14.51 0.95 -27.84
CA PRO A 623 -15.15 -0.30 -28.28
C PRO A 623 -14.20 -1.51 -28.33
N SER A 624 -12.88 -1.27 -28.33
CA SER A 624 -11.85 -2.31 -28.29
C SER A 624 -11.52 -2.82 -26.89
N GLU A 625 -11.89 -2.07 -25.84
CA GLU A 625 -11.52 -2.39 -24.46
C GLU A 625 -12.50 -3.39 -23.83
N PRO A 626 -12.06 -4.64 -23.55
CA PRO A 626 -12.96 -5.69 -23.08
C PRO A 626 -13.53 -5.41 -21.69
N ARG A 627 -12.81 -4.66 -20.84
CA ARG A 627 -13.23 -4.34 -19.46
C ARG A 627 -14.53 -3.52 -19.41
N PHE A 628 -14.72 -2.56 -20.31
CA PHE A 628 -15.96 -1.77 -20.34
C PHE A 628 -17.13 -2.57 -20.89
N SER A 629 -16.88 -3.43 -21.88
CA SER A 629 -17.89 -4.38 -22.37
C SER A 629 -18.30 -5.35 -21.26
N ARG A 630 -17.34 -5.86 -20.50
CA ARG A 630 -17.59 -6.69 -19.33
C ARG A 630 -18.41 -5.95 -18.29
N ASN A 631 -17.98 -4.78 -17.85
CA ASN A 631 -18.66 -4.01 -16.80
C ASN A 631 -20.08 -3.61 -17.22
N LEU A 632 -20.29 -3.19 -18.48
CA LEU A 632 -21.64 -2.98 -19.02
C LEU A 632 -22.46 -4.27 -19.01
N GLY A 633 -21.85 -5.40 -19.39
CA GLY A 633 -22.47 -6.71 -19.35
C GLY A 633 -22.97 -7.10 -17.95
N ILE A 634 -22.11 -6.92 -16.95
CA ILE A 634 -22.39 -7.10 -15.51
C ILE A 634 -23.55 -6.20 -15.09
N ALA A 635 -23.51 -4.91 -15.44
CA ALA A 635 -24.55 -3.95 -15.10
C ALA A 635 -25.94 -4.32 -15.66
N LEU A 636 -25.96 -4.81 -16.90
CA LEU A 636 -27.19 -5.26 -17.58
C LEU A 636 -27.73 -6.58 -17.00
N LEU A 637 -26.86 -7.51 -16.61
CA LEU A 637 -27.28 -8.71 -15.88
C LEU A 637 -27.95 -8.36 -14.55
N GLY A 638 -27.47 -7.33 -13.84
CA GLY A 638 -28.06 -6.84 -12.60
C GLY A 638 -29.39 -6.10 -12.76
N SER A 639 -29.78 -5.73 -13.99
CA SER A 639 -30.97 -4.93 -14.30
C SER A 639 -32.00 -5.70 -15.16
N ASP A 640 -32.04 -7.03 -15.04
CA ASP A 640 -32.92 -7.95 -15.80
C ASP A 640 -32.78 -7.91 -17.33
N ARG A 641 -31.76 -7.24 -17.87
CA ARG A 641 -31.44 -7.18 -19.31
C ARG A 641 -30.49 -8.29 -19.72
N ARG A 642 -30.85 -9.53 -19.35
CA ARG A 642 -29.97 -10.72 -19.43
C ARG A 642 -29.42 -10.97 -20.83
N VAL A 643 -30.24 -10.86 -21.87
CA VAL A 643 -29.84 -11.13 -23.26
C VAL A 643 -28.75 -10.15 -23.72
N GLU A 644 -28.89 -8.87 -23.38
CA GLU A 644 -27.92 -7.83 -23.74
C GLU A 644 -26.62 -7.99 -22.93
N GLY A 645 -26.74 -8.27 -21.63
CA GLY A 645 -25.59 -8.51 -20.76
C GLY A 645 -24.75 -9.70 -21.21
N VAL A 646 -25.39 -10.83 -21.54
CA VAL A 646 -24.73 -12.03 -22.07
C VAL A 646 -23.98 -11.71 -23.37
N LYS A 647 -24.56 -10.96 -24.30
CA LYS A 647 -23.91 -10.60 -25.56
C LYS A 647 -22.62 -9.80 -25.37
N LEU A 648 -22.61 -8.88 -24.40
CA LEU A 648 -21.42 -8.09 -24.08
C LEU A 648 -20.35 -8.91 -23.37
N LEU A 649 -20.74 -9.82 -22.48
CA LEU A 649 -19.83 -10.76 -21.84
C LEU A 649 -19.25 -11.76 -22.84
N GLU A 650 -20.00 -12.19 -23.85
CA GLU A 650 -19.47 -12.96 -24.99
C GLU A 650 -18.41 -12.18 -25.77
N ALA A 651 -18.61 -10.88 -25.96
CA ALA A 651 -17.64 -10.02 -26.62
C ALA A 651 -16.38 -9.80 -25.77
N ALA A 652 -16.51 -9.74 -24.43
CA ALA A 652 -15.38 -9.68 -23.50
C ALA A 652 -14.62 -11.02 -23.47
N ALA A 653 -15.32 -12.15 -23.34
CA ALA A 653 -14.73 -13.48 -23.31
C ALA A 653 -13.97 -13.82 -24.61
N LYS A 654 -14.47 -13.41 -25.78
CA LYS A 654 -13.76 -13.56 -27.07
C LYS A 654 -12.42 -12.83 -27.11
N ARG A 655 -12.24 -11.81 -26.28
CA ARG A 655 -11.01 -11.03 -26.13
C ARG A 655 -10.16 -11.49 -24.94
N GLN A 656 -10.37 -12.72 -24.47
CA GLN A 656 -9.61 -13.34 -23.37
C GLN A 656 -9.74 -12.65 -22.01
N ASP A 657 -10.82 -11.89 -21.78
CA ASP A 657 -11.09 -11.30 -20.46
C ASP A 657 -11.60 -12.38 -19.49
N SER A 658 -10.77 -12.75 -18.51
CA SER A 658 -11.03 -13.85 -17.58
C SER A 658 -12.25 -13.59 -16.70
N ILE A 659 -12.45 -12.36 -16.24
CA ILE A 659 -13.63 -11.98 -15.44
C ILE A 659 -14.90 -12.07 -16.30
N GLY A 660 -14.87 -11.60 -17.54
CA GLY A 660 -15.97 -11.73 -18.49
C GLY A 660 -16.32 -13.18 -18.81
N MET A 661 -15.32 -14.08 -18.86
CA MET A 661 -15.55 -15.52 -18.97
C MET A 661 -16.25 -16.10 -17.73
N VAL A 662 -15.80 -15.72 -16.52
CA VAL A 662 -16.43 -16.15 -15.25
C VAL A 662 -17.88 -15.65 -15.17
N MET A 663 -18.12 -14.39 -15.49
CA MET A 663 -19.46 -13.79 -15.47
C MET A 663 -20.37 -14.39 -16.53
N LEU A 664 -19.84 -14.68 -17.73
CA LEU A 664 -20.60 -15.36 -18.78
C LEU A 664 -20.93 -16.81 -18.37
N GLY A 665 -19.95 -17.54 -17.83
CA GLY A 665 -20.15 -18.92 -17.35
C GLY A 665 -21.20 -18.95 -16.25
N SER A 666 -21.09 -18.05 -15.27
CA SER A 666 -22.09 -17.84 -14.22
C SER A 666 -23.49 -17.56 -14.77
N ALA A 667 -23.59 -16.66 -15.75
CA ALA A 667 -24.87 -16.33 -16.38
C ALA A 667 -25.46 -17.52 -17.14
N LEU A 668 -24.64 -18.42 -17.70
CA LEU A 668 -25.06 -19.56 -18.50
C LEU A 668 -25.23 -20.86 -17.70
N PHE A 669 -24.82 -20.88 -16.43
CA PHE A 669 -24.70 -22.06 -15.58
C PHE A 669 -25.87 -23.05 -15.71
N ASP A 670 -27.10 -22.59 -15.45
CA ASP A 670 -28.31 -23.42 -15.51
C ASP A 670 -28.75 -23.76 -16.95
N THR A 671 -28.44 -22.88 -17.89
CA THR A 671 -29.00 -22.93 -19.26
C THR A 671 -28.10 -23.65 -20.26
N ASP A 672 -26.78 -23.61 -20.05
CA ASP A 672 -25.76 -24.26 -20.87
C ASP A 672 -24.56 -24.67 -20.00
N PRO A 673 -24.70 -25.75 -19.22
CA PRO A 673 -23.65 -26.21 -18.31
C PRO A 673 -22.36 -26.63 -19.03
N LYS A 674 -22.46 -27.14 -20.26
CA LYS A 674 -21.29 -27.53 -21.07
C LYS A 674 -20.47 -26.32 -21.49
N ARG A 675 -21.14 -25.26 -21.93
CA ARG A 675 -20.46 -24.00 -22.27
C ARG A 675 -19.90 -23.33 -21.02
N THR A 676 -20.59 -23.43 -19.90
CA THR A 676 -20.10 -22.96 -18.60
C THR A 676 -18.80 -23.65 -18.19
N LEU A 677 -18.74 -24.98 -18.30
CA LEU A 677 -17.52 -25.76 -18.07
C LEU A 677 -16.35 -25.24 -18.93
N GLY A 678 -16.57 -25.08 -20.24
CA GLY A 678 -15.52 -24.57 -21.15
C GLY A 678 -15.06 -23.14 -20.82
N LEU A 679 -15.96 -22.28 -20.35
CA LEU A 679 -15.63 -20.91 -19.94
C LEU A 679 -14.82 -20.87 -18.65
N PHE A 680 -15.20 -21.66 -17.64
CA PHE A 680 -14.42 -21.76 -16.40
C PHE A 680 -13.07 -22.42 -16.62
N GLU A 681 -12.96 -23.45 -17.46
CA GLU A 681 -11.65 -24.02 -17.84
C GLU A 681 -10.76 -23.00 -18.55
N ALA A 682 -11.32 -22.18 -19.44
CA ALA A 682 -10.58 -21.12 -20.11
C ALA A 682 -10.12 -20.02 -19.14
N ALA A 683 -11.00 -19.57 -18.25
CA ALA A 683 -10.67 -18.56 -17.24
C ALA A 683 -9.66 -19.08 -16.19
N ALA A 684 -9.76 -20.35 -15.79
CA ALA A 684 -8.81 -20.98 -14.88
C ALA A 684 -7.41 -21.11 -15.50
N LYS A 685 -7.30 -21.38 -16.81
CA LYS A 685 -6.02 -21.34 -17.54
C LYS A 685 -5.39 -19.94 -17.58
N LEU A 686 -6.21 -18.90 -17.43
CA LEU A 686 -5.77 -17.51 -17.29
C LEU A 686 -5.51 -17.12 -15.82
N GLY A 687 -5.54 -18.08 -14.89
CA GLY A 687 -5.21 -17.87 -13.47
C GLY A 687 -6.37 -17.38 -12.60
N SER A 688 -7.63 -17.44 -13.06
CA SER A 688 -8.78 -17.00 -12.26
C SER A 688 -9.12 -17.98 -11.13
N GLY A 689 -9.05 -17.50 -9.89
CA GLY A 689 -9.51 -18.21 -8.68
C GLY A 689 -10.99 -18.54 -8.72
N ASP A 690 -11.83 -17.55 -9.03
CA ASP A 690 -13.28 -17.70 -9.16
C ASP A 690 -13.65 -18.82 -10.14
N ALA A 691 -12.91 -18.93 -11.25
CA ALA A 691 -13.12 -19.98 -12.23
C ALA A 691 -12.77 -21.37 -11.69
N VAL A 692 -11.67 -21.48 -10.92
CA VAL A 692 -11.27 -22.74 -10.26
C VAL A 692 -12.31 -23.16 -9.21
N ALA A 693 -12.82 -22.22 -8.42
CA ALA A 693 -13.91 -22.48 -7.48
C ALA A 693 -15.21 -22.83 -8.22
N GLY A 694 -15.52 -22.17 -9.34
CA GLY A 694 -16.65 -22.48 -10.21
C GLY A 694 -16.59 -23.89 -10.79
N LEU A 695 -15.40 -24.37 -11.20
CA LEU A 695 -15.18 -25.77 -11.58
C LEU A 695 -15.46 -26.72 -10.42
N GLY A 696 -15.13 -26.32 -9.19
CA GLY A 696 -15.46 -27.06 -7.97
C GLY A 696 -16.97 -27.21 -7.79
N ALA A 697 -17.74 -26.14 -7.99
CA ALA A 697 -19.20 -26.16 -7.94
C ALA A 697 -19.81 -27.06 -9.03
N LEU A 698 -19.32 -26.97 -10.28
CA LEU A 698 -19.75 -27.87 -11.36
C LEU A 698 -19.49 -29.35 -11.01
N ALA A 699 -18.35 -29.65 -10.38
CA ALA A 699 -18.01 -31.00 -9.94
C ALA A 699 -18.91 -31.48 -8.79
N GLU A 700 -19.29 -30.59 -7.88
CA GLU A 700 -20.21 -30.91 -6.78
C GLU A 700 -21.64 -31.21 -7.27
N GLU A 701 -22.14 -30.45 -8.26
CA GLU A 701 -23.48 -30.66 -8.83
C GLU A 701 -23.57 -31.87 -9.76
N GLY A 702 -22.43 -32.32 -10.30
CA GLY A 702 -22.38 -33.50 -11.16
C GLY A 702 -22.93 -33.24 -12.57
N ILE A 703 -22.66 -32.07 -13.12
CA ILE A 703 -23.13 -31.63 -14.45
C ILE A 703 -22.68 -32.55 -15.60
N ASP A 704 -21.56 -33.26 -15.43
CA ASP A 704 -21.10 -34.30 -16.37
C ASP A 704 -21.70 -35.70 -16.10
N GLY A 705 -22.76 -35.77 -15.30
CA GLY A 705 -23.51 -36.99 -15.00
C GLY A 705 -23.05 -37.75 -13.74
N ASN A 706 -22.03 -37.28 -13.01
CA ASN A 706 -21.62 -37.81 -11.71
C ASN A 706 -21.08 -36.70 -10.80
N ALA A 707 -21.75 -36.46 -9.67
CA ALA A 707 -21.23 -35.57 -8.62
C ALA A 707 -19.98 -36.17 -7.98
N ASP A 708 -18.93 -35.38 -7.85
CA ASP A 708 -17.66 -35.77 -7.24
C ASP A 708 -17.27 -34.74 -6.16
N LYS A 709 -17.71 -35.03 -4.92
CA LYS A 709 -17.45 -34.19 -3.75
C LYS A 709 -15.97 -34.06 -3.42
N GLU A 710 -15.17 -35.11 -3.68
CA GLU A 710 -13.73 -35.07 -3.43
C GLU A 710 -13.01 -34.19 -4.45
N LYS A 711 -13.41 -34.26 -5.74
CA LYS A 711 -12.92 -33.36 -6.78
C LYS A 711 -13.32 -31.91 -6.48
N ALA A 712 -14.55 -31.66 -6.05
CA ALA A 712 -15.01 -30.34 -5.64
C ALA A 712 -14.12 -29.79 -4.50
N ALA A 713 -13.89 -30.56 -3.44
CA ALA A 713 -13.04 -30.14 -2.34
C ALA A 713 -11.57 -29.88 -2.75
N ARG A 714 -11.02 -30.67 -3.69
CA ARG A 714 -9.68 -30.40 -4.26
C ARG A 714 -9.64 -29.09 -5.04
N LEU A 715 -10.68 -28.79 -5.82
CA LEU A 715 -10.78 -27.55 -6.59
C LEU A 715 -10.97 -26.34 -5.68
N TYR A 716 -11.79 -26.42 -4.63
CA TYR A 716 -11.89 -25.36 -3.62
C TYR A 716 -10.59 -25.14 -2.87
N ARG A 717 -9.83 -26.20 -2.57
CA ARG A 717 -8.49 -26.08 -2.00
C ARG A 717 -7.53 -25.38 -2.96
N LEU A 718 -7.55 -25.73 -4.23
CA LEU A 718 -6.71 -25.07 -5.23
C LEU A 718 -7.06 -23.58 -5.35
N ALA A 719 -8.35 -23.24 -5.42
CA ALA A 719 -8.81 -21.85 -5.41
C ALA A 719 -8.34 -21.11 -4.15
N ALA A 720 -8.49 -21.72 -2.97
CA ALA A 720 -8.05 -21.16 -1.71
C ALA A 720 -6.52 -20.96 -1.64
N GLU A 721 -5.72 -21.86 -2.23
CA GLU A 721 -4.25 -21.76 -2.30
C GLU A 721 -3.77 -20.63 -3.23
N ILE A 722 -4.55 -20.27 -4.24
CA ILE A 722 -4.26 -19.13 -5.14
C ILE A 722 -4.89 -17.81 -4.66
N GLY A 723 -5.39 -17.78 -3.41
CA GLY A 723 -5.87 -16.56 -2.76
C GLY A 723 -7.35 -16.24 -2.96
N ASP A 724 -8.12 -17.16 -3.55
CA ASP A 724 -9.55 -16.99 -3.79
C ASP A 724 -10.36 -17.09 -2.50
N ASP A 725 -11.01 -16.00 -2.10
CA ASP A 725 -11.75 -15.90 -0.85
C ASP A 725 -13.02 -16.77 -0.85
N TRP A 726 -13.66 -16.93 -2.02
CA TRP A 726 -14.82 -17.80 -2.19
C TRP A 726 -14.44 -19.28 -2.07
N GLY A 727 -13.34 -19.70 -2.71
CA GLY A 727 -12.73 -21.01 -2.56
C GLY A 727 -12.37 -21.33 -1.11
N MET A 728 -11.83 -20.35 -0.36
CA MET A 728 -11.60 -20.50 1.07
C MET A 728 -12.90 -20.72 1.86
N ASN A 729 -13.95 -19.94 1.61
CA ASN A 729 -15.26 -20.09 2.26
C ASN A 729 -15.92 -21.45 1.93
N LEU A 730 -15.91 -21.86 0.65
CA LEU A 730 -16.46 -23.14 0.23
C LEU A 730 -15.69 -24.32 0.81
N LEU A 731 -14.36 -24.25 0.84
CA LEU A 731 -13.53 -25.25 1.51
C LEU A 731 -13.83 -25.32 3.02
N ALA A 732 -14.04 -24.18 3.67
CA ALA A 732 -14.42 -24.14 5.07
C ALA A 732 -15.75 -24.85 5.33
N LYS A 733 -16.75 -24.64 4.47
CA LYS A 733 -18.04 -25.36 4.52
C LYS A 733 -17.86 -26.86 4.30
N LYS A 734 -16.91 -27.29 3.45
CA LYS A 734 -16.58 -28.73 3.29
C LYS A 734 -15.99 -29.34 4.55
N TYR A 735 -15.08 -28.64 5.22
CA TYR A 735 -14.57 -29.11 6.52
C TYR A 735 -15.64 -29.10 7.62
N GLU A 736 -16.61 -28.20 7.58
CA GLU A 736 -17.70 -28.17 8.55
C GLU A 736 -18.67 -29.36 8.40
N THR A 737 -19.03 -29.67 7.17
CA THR A 737 -19.99 -30.72 6.82
C THR A 737 -19.37 -32.12 6.76
N GLY A 738 -18.10 -32.21 6.36
CA GLY A 738 -17.43 -33.47 6.05
C GLY A 738 -17.68 -33.97 4.62
N ASP A 739 -18.12 -33.09 3.71
CA ASP A 739 -18.40 -33.44 2.31
C ASP A 739 -17.11 -33.37 1.46
N GLY A 740 -16.64 -34.54 1.00
CA GLY A 740 -15.43 -34.66 0.17
C GLY A 740 -14.11 -34.48 0.93
N VAL A 741 -14.16 -34.16 2.24
CA VAL A 741 -13.03 -34.08 3.17
C VAL A 741 -13.48 -34.57 4.56
N PRO A 742 -12.56 -35.05 5.43
CA PRO A 742 -12.91 -35.35 6.81
C PRO A 742 -13.44 -34.11 7.55
N LYS A 743 -14.55 -34.27 8.28
CA LYS A 743 -15.14 -33.21 9.10
C LYS A 743 -14.13 -32.69 10.12
N ASN A 744 -13.87 -31.38 10.12
CA ASN A 744 -12.94 -30.70 11.00
C ASN A 744 -13.38 -29.24 11.25
N GLY A 745 -14.03 -29.00 12.39
CA GLY A 745 -14.55 -27.67 12.76
C GLY A 745 -13.46 -26.62 13.01
N GLU A 746 -12.22 -27.02 13.25
CA GLU A 746 -11.09 -26.12 13.45
C GLU A 746 -10.48 -25.67 12.12
N LEU A 747 -10.29 -26.60 11.17
CA LEU A 747 -9.90 -26.24 9.81
C LEU A 747 -10.97 -25.37 9.14
N SER A 748 -12.26 -25.66 9.38
CA SER A 748 -13.35 -24.79 8.93
C SER A 748 -13.19 -23.36 9.47
N ARG A 749 -12.93 -23.19 10.78
CA ARG A 749 -12.69 -21.87 11.39
C ARG A 749 -11.52 -21.14 10.72
N ILE A 750 -10.39 -21.81 10.57
CA ILE A 750 -9.16 -21.23 9.98
C ILE A 750 -9.42 -20.76 8.54
N TRP A 751 -10.13 -21.55 7.74
CA TRP A 751 -10.44 -21.16 6.36
C TRP A 751 -11.49 -20.04 6.29
N LEU A 752 -12.47 -20.01 7.20
CA LEU A 752 -13.38 -18.86 7.33
C LEU A 752 -12.63 -17.58 7.71
N GLU A 753 -11.65 -17.65 8.62
CA GLU A 753 -10.84 -16.48 9.01
C GLU A 753 -9.99 -15.96 7.87
N LYS A 754 -9.38 -16.86 7.09
CA LYS A 754 -8.66 -16.49 5.87
C LYS A 754 -9.58 -15.84 4.83
N ALA A 755 -10.75 -16.43 4.58
CA ALA A 755 -11.74 -15.89 3.66
C ALA A 755 -12.26 -14.52 4.12
N SER A 756 -12.61 -14.39 5.40
CA SER A 756 -13.01 -13.13 6.04
C SER A 756 -11.92 -12.06 5.93
N LYS A 757 -10.64 -12.42 6.07
CA LYS A 757 -9.52 -11.49 5.89
C LYS A 757 -9.33 -11.08 4.43
N ALA A 758 -9.67 -11.96 3.50
CA ALA A 758 -9.63 -11.72 2.06
C ALA A 758 -10.85 -10.97 1.51
N GLY A 759 -11.81 -10.56 2.36
CA GLY A 759 -12.98 -9.77 1.95
C GLY A 759 -14.29 -10.54 1.87
N ASN A 760 -14.31 -11.83 2.21
CA ASN A 760 -15.52 -12.66 2.07
C ASN A 760 -16.57 -12.38 3.16
N SER A 761 -17.62 -11.65 2.80
CA SER A 761 -18.69 -11.25 3.73
C SER A 761 -19.46 -12.44 4.32
N ASP A 762 -19.67 -13.51 3.55
CA ASP A 762 -20.29 -14.75 4.03
C ASP A 762 -19.44 -15.43 5.11
N ALA A 763 -18.12 -15.41 4.96
CA ALA A 763 -17.22 -16.00 5.92
C ALA A 763 -17.18 -15.18 7.22
N SER A 764 -17.16 -13.85 7.14
CA SER A 764 -17.31 -12.98 8.31
C SER A 764 -18.65 -13.22 9.01
N MET A 765 -19.74 -13.38 8.26
CA MET A 765 -21.05 -13.71 8.83
C MET A 765 -21.04 -15.07 9.54
N ALA A 766 -20.45 -16.10 8.93
CA ALA A 766 -20.36 -17.43 9.54
C ALA A 766 -19.54 -17.41 10.84
N LEU A 767 -18.46 -16.63 10.90
CA LEU A 767 -17.67 -16.42 12.11
C LEU A 767 -18.47 -15.69 13.19
N ALA A 768 -19.22 -14.65 12.81
CA ALA A 768 -20.08 -13.93 13.73
C ALA A 768 -21.13 -14.85 14.38
N LEU A 769 -21.85 -15.63 13.58
CA LEU A 769 -22.87 -16.56 14.07
C LEU A 769 -22.27 -17.62 14.99
N ARG A 770 -21.06 -18.11 14.70
CA ARG A 770 -20.36 -19.07 15.58
C ARG A 770 -19.97 -18.47 16.93
N LEU A 771 -19.75 -17.16 17.00
CA LEU A 771 -19.26 -16.46 18.19
C LEU A 771 -20.37 -15.77 18.99
N GLU A 772 -21.61 -15.70 18.49
CA GLU A 772 -22.63 -14.77 19.04
C GLU A 772 -23.01 -15.04 20.51
N GLU A 773 -22.95 -16.28 20.97
CA GLU A 773 -23.22 -16.64 22.37
C GLU A 773 -21.94 -16.67 23.22
N ALA A 774 -20.83 -17.12 22.64
CA ALA A 774 -19.57 -17.32 23.35
C ALA A 774 -18.76 -16.02 23.52
N ASN A 775 -18.84 -15.11 22.54
CA ASN A 775 -18.14 -13.84 22.52
C ASN A 775 -18.92 -12.77 21.71
N PRO A 776 -19.95 -12.15 22.32
CA PRO A 776 -20.82 -11.18 21.64
C PRO A 776 -20.08 -9.98 21.05
N LYS A 777 -18.99 -9.54 21.70
CA LYS A 777 -18.15 -8.43 21.20
C LYS A 777 -17.43 -8.81 19.92
N ARG A 778 -16.81 -10.01 19.89
CA ARG A 778 -16.13 -10.50 18.69
C ARG A 778 -17.11 -10.79 17.56
N ALA A 779 -18.28 -11.31 17.88
CA ALA A 779 -19.36 -11.49 16.91
C ALA A 779 -19.79 -10.14 16.29
N ALA A 780 -19.96 -9.10 17.12
CA ALA A 780 -20.29 -7.74 16.66
C ALA A 780 -19.24 -7.15 15.71
N GLU A 781 -17.95 -7.36 15.99
CA GLU A 781 -16.85 -6.93 15.13
C GLU A 781 -16.89 -7.64 13.76
N TYR A 782 -17.10 -8.97 13.73
CA TYR A 782 -17.26 -9.72 12.48
C TYR A 782 -18.53 -9.35 11.71
N LEU A 783 -19.61 -8.97 12.40
CA LEU A 783 -20.85 -8.50 11.76
C LEU A 783 -20.62 -7.16 11.04
N LEU A 784 -19.97 -6.22 11.70
CA LEU A 784 -19.63 -4.94 11.10
C LEU A 784 -18.64 -5.11 9.93
N LEU A 785 -17.69 -6.05 10.04
CA LEU A 785 -16.81 -6.42 8.94
C LEU A 785 -17.59 -7.03 7.76
N ALA A 786 -18.51 -7.96 8.02
CA ALA A 786 -19.34 -8.58 6.99
C ALA A 786 -20.20 -7.54 6.25
N VAL A 787 -20.73 -6.55 6.98
CA VAL A 787 -21.51 -5.44 6.43
C VAL A 787 -20.63 -4.46 5.65
N ALA A 788 -19.40 -4.22 6.09
CA ALA A 788 -18.44 -3.40 5.34
C ALA A 788 -18.00 -4.07 4.02
N GLN A 789 -17.83 -5.39 4.04
CA GLN A 789 -17.43 -6.19 2.87
C GLN A 789 -18.55 -6.34 1.85
N ASP A 790 -19.82 -6.29 2.29
CA ASP A 790 -20.99 -6.29 1.41
C ASP A 790 -22.06 -5.30 1.93
N PRO A 791 -21.92 -4.01 1.57
CA PRO A 791 -22.90 -2.97 1.93
C PRO A 791 -24.29 -3.15 1.30
N GLY A 792 -24.38 -3.92 0.21
CA GLY A 792 -25.57 -4.08 -0.61
C GLY A 792 -26.54 -5.16 -0.12
N ALA A 793 -26.09 -6.06 0.76
CA ALA A 793 -26.98 -6.94 1.50
C ALA A 793 -27.66 -6.16 2.63
N HIS A 794 -28.99 -6.04 2.57
CA HIS A 794 -29.81 -5.23 3.46
C HIS A 794 -29.34 -5.30 4.93
N SER A 795 -28.93 -4.16 5.46
CA SER A 795 -28.36 -3.98 6.81
C SER A 795 -29.33 -4.27 7.96
N GLY A 796 -30.59 -4.63 7.68
CA GLY A 796 -31.57 -5.06 8.69
C GLY A 796 -31.48 -6.56 8.97
N ASP A 797 -31.63 -7.37 7.93
CA ASP A 797 -31.78 -8.84 8.02
C ASP A 797 -30.56 -9.54 8.64
N ARG A 798 -29.36 -9.00 8.40
CA ARG A 798 -28.09 -9.52 8.95
C ARG A 798 -28.01 -9.44 10.48
N PHE A 799 -28.83 -8.61 11.12
CA PHE A 799 -28.90 -8.49 12.57
C PHE A 799 -30.16 -9.10 13.17
N GLU A 800 -31.11 -9.51 12.34
CA GLU A 800 -32.29 -10.25 12.78
C GLU A 800 -31.90 -11.68 13.15
N GLY A 801 -32.44 -12.19 14.26
CA GLY A 801 -32.11 -13.53 14.79
C GLY A 801 -30.90 -13.59 15.73
N LEU A 802 -30.07 -12.54 15.78
CA LEU A 802 -28.91 -12.48 16.69
C LEU A 802 -29.28 -12.24 18.16
N SER A 803 -28.41 -12.71 19.05
CA SER A 803 -28.52 -12.45 20.50
C SER A 803 -28.62 -10.95 20.81
N ILE A 804 -29.33 -10.61 21.90
CA ILE A 804 -29.49 -9.20 22.33
C ILE A 804 -28.13 -8.61 22.70
N GLU A 805 -27.26 -9.43 23.27
CA GLU A 805 -25.90 -9.12 23.69
C GLU A 805 -25.03 -8.72 22.49
N THR A 806 -25.06 -9.49 21.41
CA THR A 806 -24.30 -9.18 20.19
C THR A 806 -24.77 -7.87 19.56
N ARG A 807 -26.09 -7.65 19.50
CA ARG A 807 -26.65 -6.39 18.98
C ARG A 807 -26.30 -5.18 19.85
N LYS A 808 -26.23 -5.34 21.16
CA LYS A 808 -25.71 -4.28 22.06
C LYS A 808 -24.25 -4.00 21.78
N SER A 809 -23.42 -5.02 21.62
CA SER A 809 -22.00 -4.84 21.28
C SER A 809 -21.81 -4.12 19.94
N VAL A 810 -22.66 -4.37 18.94
CA VAL A 810 -22.67 -3.58 17.69
C VAL A 810 -22.94 -2.10 17.98
N GLN A 811 -24.00 -1.79 18.75
CA GLN A 811 -24.33 -0.41 19.12
C GLN A 811 -23.22 0.28 19.92
N GLU A 812 -22.54 -0.44 20.82
CA GLU A 812 -21.39 0.07 21.59
C GLU A 812 -20.18 0.40 20.71
N ILE A 813 -19.92 -0.41 19.67
CA ILE A 813 -18.87 -0.12 18.69
C ILE A 813 -19.23 1.16 17.92
N LEU A 814 -20.48 1.28 17.45
CA LEU A 814 -20.95 2.45 16.71
C LEU A 814 -20.90 3.76 17.53
N THR A 815 -21.10 3.69 18.86
CA THR A 815 -20.90 4.85 19.75
C THR A 815 -19.47 5.38 19.71
N LYS A 816 -18.48 4.49 19.55
CA LYS A 816 -17.05 4.85 19.54
C LYS A 816 -16.55 5.25 18.15
N SER A 817 -17.14 4.70 17.09
CA SER A 817 -16.64 4.88 15.72
C SER A 817 -17.41 5.91 14.89
N ALA A 818 -18.74 5.99 14.99
CA ALA A 818 -19.59 6.72 14.03
C ALA A 818 -20.48 7.81 14.65
N GLY A 819 -20.33 8.13 15.94
CA GLY A 819 -21.18 9.14 16.59
C GLY A 819 -22.61 8.67 16.85
N TYR A 820 -22.84 7.37 17.07
CA TYR A 820 -24.18 6.82 17.33
C TYR A 820 -24.95 7.59 18.41
N HIS A 821 -26.13 8.13 18.04
CA HIS A 821 -26.99 8.92 18.91
C HIS A 821 -28.17 8.13 19.52
N GLY A 822 -28.29 6.84 19.20
CA GLY A 822 -29.33 5.96 19.72
C GLY A 822 -29.03 5.36 21.10
N LYS A 823 -29.98 4.60 21.66
CA LYS A 823 -29.76 3.85 22.92
C LYS A 823 -29.04 2.53 22.63
N VAL A 824 -28.18 2.11 23.57
CA VAL A 824 -27.58 0.77 23.58
C VAL A 824 -28.54 -0.19 24.29
N ASP A 825 -29.49 -0.75 23.54
CA ASP A 825 -30.54 -1.62 24.07
C ASP A 825 -30.73 -2.93 23.30
N GLY A 826 -29.92 -3.16 22.25
CA GLY A 826 -29.97 -4.31 21.36
C GLY A 826 -31.11 -4.28 20.35
N LYS A 827 -31.91 -3.21 20.30
CA LYS A 827 -32.95 -3.03 19.30
C LYS A 827 -32.37 -2.34 18.07
N VAL A 828 -32.36 -3.05 16.94
CA VAL A 828 -31.91 -2.51 15.66
C VAL A 828 -33.02 -1.64 15.09
N GLY A 829 -32.99 -0.36 15.44
CA GLY A 829 -33.92 0.65 14.94
C GLY A 829 -33.26 1.57 13.90
N ALA A 830 -34.01 2.57 13.43
CA ALA A 830 -33.53 3.52 12.41
C ALA A 830 -32.16 4.15 12.76
N ALA A 831 -31.96 4.56 14.02
CA ALA A 831 -30.69 5.14 14.47
C ALA A 831 -29.51 4.13 14.38
N THR A 832 -29.76 2.84 14.63
CA THR A 832 -28.71 1.82 14.51
C THR A 832 -28.37 1.58 13.04
N LEU A 833 -29.38 1.50 12.18
CA LEU A 833 -29.19 1.31 10.74
C LEU A 833 -28.52 2.52 10.08
N GLU A 834 -28.89 3.73 10.46
CA GLU A 834 -28.29 4.98 10.00
C GLU A 834 -26.82 5.05 10.41
N SER A 835 -26.48 4.79 11.67
CA SER A 835 -25.08 4.76 12.09
C SER A 835 -24.28 3.61 11.50
N ILE A 836 -24.91 2.48 11.14
CA ILE A 836 -24.26 1.44 10.34
C ILE A 836 -24.00 1.96 8.92
N GLN A 837 -24.95 2.66 8.31
CA GLN A 837 -24.75 3.29 6.99
C GLN A 837 -23.66 4.36 7.02
N GLU A 838 -23.59 5.17 8.08
CA GLU A 838 -22.50 6.13 8.30
C GLU A 838 -21.17 5.42 8.54
N PHE A 839 -21.17 4.31 9.29
CA PHE A 839 -19.99 3.46 9.49
C PHE A 839 -19.49 2.89 8.16
N ILE A 840 -20.39 2.41 7.29
CA ILE A 840 -20.07 1.96 5.93
C ILE A 840 -19.60 3.13 5.05
N ALA A 841 -20.30 4.26 5.06
CA ALA A 841 -19.97 5.42 4.25
C ALA A 841 -18.60 6.01 4.63
N GLY A 842 -18.25 5.97 5.91
CA GLY A 842 -16.92 6.30 6.41
C GLY A 842 -15.82 5.30 5.99
N LEU A 843 -16.19 4.12 5.50
CA LEU A 843 -15.28 3.17 4.85
C LEU A 843 -15.25 3.36 3.32
N GLY A 844 -16.29 3.95 2.72
CA GLY A 844 -16.44 4.18 1.27
C GLY A 844 -16.14 5.60 0.78
N MET A 845 -15.71 6.52 1.66
CA MET A 845 -14.99 7.73 1.27
C MET A 845 -13.49 7.41 1.15
N ASN A 846 -13.13 6.55 0.19
CA ASN A 846 -11.79 6.42 -0.38
C ASN A 846 -11.88 5.95 -1.82
#